data_AF-A0A4X1W8G1-F1
#
_entry.id   AF-A0A4X1W8G1-F1
#
_cell.length_a   1.000
_cell.length_b   1.000
_cell.length_c   1.000
_cell.angle_alpha   90.00
_cell.angle_beta   90.00
_cell.angle_gamma   90.00
#
_symmetry.space_group_name_H-M   'P 1'
#
loop_
_entity.id
_entity.type
_entity.pdbx_description
1 polymer ?
#
loop_
_entity_poly.entity_id
_entity_poly.type
_entity_poly.pdbx_seq_one_letter_code
_entity_poly.pdbx_strand_id
1 'polypeptide(L)'
;MLAEPHPRHPGVREMLAATVYVALLGCLQAQQLQGHVSIILLGATGDLAKKYLWQGLFQLYLDEAGKGHSFRFHGTALTSTEQGQEVIAKVLESLSCPSDTAPSRCAELKAQFQQLSEYRRLKTPEDYLALSKDIEAQVQHEGLREAGRIFYLSVPPFAYADIARNINSSCRPGPGAWLRVVLEKPFGHDHHSAQQLAAELGSFFQEEEMYRVDHYLGKQVVAQILPFRDQNRKALDGLWNRHHVERVEIIMKETVDTAGRTSFYEEYGVIRDVIQNHLTEILTLVAMELPGNVSSPEAVLQHKLQAFQALRGLQKSSAVVGQYQAYSRQVRRELQKPDSFHSLTPTFAGILVHVDNLRWEGVPFILMSGKALDERVSYARVLFKNQAYCAQSERRWEAEQSQCLPRQVIFYIGHGELGSPAVLVSRNLFRPSLPSASWWEVTDRPGLHLFGRPLSDFYAYSPVREQDAYSILISHIFHHRKDSFVTTENLLASWVFWTPLLESLAREVPRLYPGGAENGPVLDFEFSSNRLSFSQPPPEQVVPGPGSVPTPSHFQVLTAKYRHSPLISAWPEELIARLAGDIEAAAVRAVQRFGKFHLALSGGSSPVALFQQLATGHYGFPWAHTHLWLVDERCVPLWDPESNFQGLQAHLLQHVRVPHYNVHPMPVQRHQRLCAEEDQGAQAYAEEISALVTNSSFDLVLLGMGTDGHTASLFPQSPTGLDGEQLVVRTESPSRPFQRMSLSLPLINRARKVAVLVMGRMKRDIAMLVSRVGHEPKKWPISGVLPTSGQLVWYMDYEAFLG
;
A
#
# COMPACT_ATOMS: atom_id res chain seq x y z
N MET A 1 -94.78 35.01 40.53
CA MET A 1 -94.76 33.54 40.47
C MET A 1 -93.30 33.14 40.40
N LEU A 2 -92.70 32.74 41.52
CA LEU A 2 -92.69 31.37 42.07
C LEU A 2 -91.78 30.42 41.28
N ALA A 3 -90.53 30.28 41.73
CA ALA A 3 -89.86 29.00 42.00
C ALA A 3 -88.61 29.26 42.87
N GLU A 4 -88.40 28.45 43.91
CA GLU A 4 -87.25 28.56 44.83
C GLU A 4 -86.00 27.81 44.32
N PRO A 5 -84.80 28.14 44.83
CA PRO A 5 -83.55 27.43 44.50
C PRO A 5 -83.21 26.30 45.49
N HIS A 6 -82.73 25.17 44.98
CA HIS A 6 -82.22 24.04 45.77
C HIS A 6 -80.95 23.43 45.13
N PRO A 7 -80.14 22.64 45.89
CA PRO A 7 -78.89 23.18 46.43
C PRO A 7 -77.62 22.81 45.66
N ARG A 8 -76.53 23.53 45.94
CA ARG A 8 -75.18 23.26 45.40
C ARG A 8 -74.60 21.98 46.01
N HIS A 9 -74.35 20.96 45.18
CA HIS A 9 -73.54 19.80 45.57
C HIS A 9 -72.06 20.17 45.80
N PRO A 10 -71.38 19.62 46.82
CA PRO A 10 -70.02 20.00 47.19
C PRO A 10 -68.90 19.32 46.36
N GLY A 11 -69.22 18.52 45.33
CA GLY A 11 -68.22 17.65 44.66
C GLY A 11 -67.21 18.35 43.74
N VAL A 12 -67.49 19.54 43.20
CA VAL A 12 -66.66 20.14 42.14
C VAL A 12 -65.41 20.85 42.67
N ARG A 13 -65.46 21.38 43.90
CA ARG A 13 -64.32 22.11 44.48
C ARG A 13 -63.19 21.20 44.96
N GLU A 14 -63.51 20.05 45.54
CA GLU A 14 -62.49 19.09 45.99
C GLU A 14 -61.81 18.37 44.82
N MET A 15 -62.55 18.05 43.76
CA MET A 15 -61.99 17.40 42.56
C MET A 15 -61.08 18.35 41.76
N LEU A 16 -61.41 19.65 41.68
CA LEU A 16 -60.50 20.65 41.12
C LEU A 16 -59.29 20.89 42.03
N ALA A 17 -59.48 20.94 43.35
CA ALA A 17 -58.36 21.09 44.29
C ALA A 17 -57.39 19.90 44.21
N ALA A 18 -57.87 18.66 44.16
CA ALA A 18 -57.05 17.46 44.01
C ALA A 18 -56.30 17.43 42.67
N THR A 19 -56.97 17.78 41.57
CA THR A 19 -56.34 17.82 40.23
C THR A 19 -55.28 18.91 40.14
N VAL A 20 -55.52 20.08 40.75
CA VAL A 20 -54.54 21.16 40.86
C VAL A 20 -53.40 20.79 41.82
N TYR A 21 -53.64 20.04 42.89
CA TYR A 21 -52.58 19.53 43.78
C TYR A 21 -51.71 18.49 43.07
N VAL A 22 -52.29 17.56 42.31
CA VAL A 22 -51.53 16.57 41.52
C VAL A 22 -50.78 17.25 40.37
N ALA A 23 -51.34 18.28 39.73
CA ALA A 23 -50.63 19.09 38.75
C ALA A 23 -49.49 19.92 39.38
N LEU A 24 -49.69 20.49 40.57
CA LEU A 24 -48.65 21.24 41.29
C LEU A 24 -47.54 20.32 41.83
N LEU A 25 -47.86 19.11 42.31
CA LEU A 25 -46.87 18.08 42.66
C LEU A 25 -46.14 17.58 41.41
N GLY A 26 -46.84 17.38 40.28
CA GLY A 26 -46.24 17.05 38.99
C GLY A 26 -45.30 18.15 38.46
N CYS A 27 -45.65 19.43 38.67
CA CYS A 27 -44.79 20.57 38.34
C CYS A 27 -43.66 20.82 39.36
N LEU A 28 -43.74 20.28 40.58
CA LEU A 28 -42.69 20.38 41.60
C LEU A 28 -41.69 19.20 41.60
N GLN A 29 -41.87 18.21 40.73
CA GLN A 29 -40.97 17.04 40.64
C GLN A 29 -40.42 16.75 39.23
N ALA A 30 -40.46 17.74 38.34
CA ALA A 30 -39.77 17.72 37.05
C ALA A 30 -38.67 18.79 36.95
N GLN A 31 -37.86 18.95 38.01
CA GLN A 31 -36.48 19.40 37.80
C GLN A 31 -35.79 18.34 36.96
N GLN A 32 -35.62 18.61 35.67
CA GLN A 32 -34.98 17.71 34.73
C GLN A 32 -33.49 17.61 35.11
N LEU A 33 -33.15 16.59 35.89
CA LEU A 33 -31.82 16.38 36.47
C LEU A 33 -30.75 16.50 35.37
N GLN A 34 -29.81 17.43 35.58
CA GLN A 34 -28.74 17.71 34.63
C GLN A 34 -27.91 16.43 34.40
N GLY A 35 -27.61 16.15 33.13
CA GLY A 35 -26.98 14.89 32.73
C GLY A 35 -25.47 14.92 33.00
N HIS A 36 -24.98 14.08 33.91
CA HIS A 36 -23.56 13.96 34.22
C HIS A 36 -22.82 13.03 33.24
N VAL A 37 -21.65 13.44 32.78
CA VAL A 37 -20.76 12.64 31.93
C VAL A 37 -19.38 12.53 32.56
N SER A 38 -18.99 11.31 32.91
CA SER A 38 -17.65 11.02 33.44
C SER A 38 -16.74 10.56 32.31
N ILE A 39 -15.57 11.16 32.19
CA ILE A 39 -14.57 10.83 31.16
C ILE A 39 -13.32 10.28 31.84
N ILE A 40 -13.05 8.99 31.61
CA ILE A 40 -11.93 8.25 32.19
C ILE A 40 -10.84 8.12 31.12
N LEU A 41 -9.70 8.79 31.31
CA LEU A 41 -8.56 8.73 30.40
C LEU A 41 -7.50 7.77 30.97
N LEU A 42 -7.46 6.54 30.45
CA LEU A 42 -6.44 5.56 30.81
C LEU A 42 -5.15 5.84 30.05
N GLY A 43 -4.02 5.81 30.75
CA GLY A 43 -2.73 6.25 30.23
C GLY A 43 -2.54 7.78 30.27
N ALA A 44 -3.23 8.48 31.18
CA ALA A 44 -3.25 9.95 31.26
C ALA A 44 -1.89 10.64 31.44
N THR A 45 -0.85 9.92 31.88
CA THR A 45 0.54 10.40 32.01
C THR A 45 1.42 10.07 30.78
N GLY A 46 0.87 9.33 29.82
CA GLY A 46 1.53 8.91 28.59
C GLY A 46 1.66 10.02 27.54
N ASP A 47 2.53 9.82 26.55
CA ASP A 47 2.90 10.88 25.60
C ASP A 47 1.76 11.35 24.70
N LEU A 48 0.86 10.46 24.28
CA LEU A 48 -0.33 10.81 23.51
C LEU A 48 -1.28 11.70 24.34
N ALA A 49 -1.54 11.30 25.59
CA ALA A 49 -2.37 12.05 26.52
C ALA A 49 -1.85 13.46 26.78
N LYS A 50 -0.55 13.59 27.10
CA LYS A 50 0.11 14.88 27.37
C LYS A 50 0.16 15.81 26.16
N LYS A 51 0.32 15.28 24.94
CA LYS A 51 0.48 16.08 23.71
C LYS A 51 -0.84 16.48 23.06
N TYR A 52 -1.89 15.64 23.18
CA TYR A 52 -3.12 15.80 22.40
C TYR A 52 -4.40 15.63 23.22
N LEU A 53 -4.55 14.53 23.97
CA LEU A 53 -5.87 14.16 24.50
C LEU A 53 -6.36 15.13 25.58
N TRP A 54 -5.51 15.60 26.49
CA TRP A 54 -5.91 16.61 27.48
C TRP A 54 -6.33 17.93 26.84
N GLN A 55 -5.69 18.34 25.74
CA GLN A 55 -6.09 19.52 24.97
C GLN A 55 -7.42 19.32 24.22
N GLY A 56 -7.66 18.13 23.68
CA GLY A 56 -8.93 17.78 23.04
C GLY A 56 -10.10 17.64 24.03
N LEU A 57 -9.85 17.10 25.22
CA LEU A 57 -10.83 17.05 26.32
C LEU A 57 -11.15 18.46 26.85
N PHE A 58 -10.15 19.33 26.95
CA PHE A 58 -10.38 20.74 27.29
C PHE A 58 -11.16 21.48 26.19
N GLN A 59 -10.89 21.21 24.90
CA GLN A 59 -11.68 21.76 23.81
C GLN A 59 -13.14 21.30 23.89
N LEU A 60 -13.40 20.01 24.12
CA LEU A 60 -14.75 19.49 24.36
C LEU A 60 -15.44 20.23 25.53
N TYR A 61 -14.71 20.47 26.62
CA TYR A 61 -15.26 21.22 27.75
C TYR A 61 -15.56 22.68 27.43
N LEU A 62 -14.68 23.38 26.69
CA LEU A 62 -14.93 24.75 26.21
C LEU A 62 -16.20 24.83 25.36
N ASP A 63 -16.44 23.81 24.53
CA ASP A 63 -17.58 23.75 23.63
C ASP A 63 -18.87 23.38 24.38
N GLU A 64 -18.84 22.42 25.32
CA GLU A 64 -20.03 21.84 25.95
C GLU A 64 -20.37 22.35 27.37
N ALA A 65 -19.48 23.11 28.02
CA ALA A 65 -19.76 23.72 29.32
C ALA A 65 -21.00 24.63 29.27
N GLY A 66 -21.95 24.36 30.16
CA GLY A 66 -23.22 25.09 30.26
C GLY A 66 -24.34 24.62 29.31
N LYS A 67 -24.09 23.66 28.40
CA LYS A 67 -25.11 23.14 27.46
C LYS A 67 -26.00 22.00 28.02
N GLY A 68 -26.27 21.99 29.33
CA GLY A 68 -27.13 20.98 29.96
C GLY A 68 -26.45 19.68 30.38
N HIS A 69 -25.12 19.60 30.25
CA HIS A 69 -24.30 18.53 30.82
C HIS A 69 -23.37 19.04 31.92
N SER A 70 -23.05 18.17 32.88
CA SER A 70 -21.95 18.37 33.83
C SER A 70 -20.88 17.30 33.59
N PHE A 71 -19.63 17.59 33.92
CA PHE A 71 -18.48 16.77 33.53
C PHE A 71 -17.54 16.51 34.70
N ARG A 72 -16.92 15.33 34.72
CA ARG A 72 -15.71 15.02 35.50
C ARG A 72 -14.71 14.28 34.63
N PHE A 73 -13.43 14.56 34.85
CA PHE A 73 -12.33 13.99 34.07
C PHE A 73 -11.42 13.21 35.02
N HIS A 74 -11.41 11.88 34.88
CA HIS A 74 -10.60 10.98 35.69
C HIS A 74 -9.39 10.52 34.87
N GLY A 75 -8.26 11.20 35.03
CA GLY A 75 -6.99 10.73 34.50
C GLY A 75 -6.51 9.51 35.27
N THR A 76 -6.16 8.42 34.60
CA THR A 76 -5.66 7.21 35.27
C THR A 76 -4.42 6.62 34.58
N ALA A 77 -3.54 6.02 35.39
CA ALA A 77 -2.36 5.31 34.92
C ALA A 77 -1.85 4.34 36.01
N LEU A 78 -0.72 3.66 35.72
CA LEU A 78 -0.04 2.78 36.67
C LEU A 78 0.90 3.53 37.65
N THR A 79 1.23 4.78 37.33
CA THR A 79 2.02 5.74 38.13
C THR A 79 1.41 5.92 39.54
N SER A 80 2.22 6.20 40.57
CA SER A 80 1.68 6.46 41.91
C SER A 80 0.75 7.68 41.92
N THR A 81 -0.16 7.75 42.89
CA THR A 81 -1.18 8.81 42.98
C THR A 81 -0.54 10.20 43.01
N GLU A 82 0.51 10.37 43.81
CA GLU A 82 1.22 11.63 44.03
C GLU A 82 1.95 12.08 42.75
N GLN A 83 2.70 11.17 42.14
CA GLN A 83 3.45 11.43 40.91
C GLN A 83 2.52 11.72 39.72
N GLY A 84 1.41 10.99 39.60
CA GLY A 84 0.45 11.19 38.52
C GLY A 84 -0.34 12.50 38.66
N GLN A 85 -0.69 12.88 39.90
CA GLN A 85 -1.27 14.19 40.21
C GLN A 85 -0.33 15.33 39.81
N GLU A 86 0.97 15.24 40.16
CA GLU A 86 1.96 16.25 39.79
C GLU A 86 2.13 16.37 38.26
N VAL A 87 2.18 15.25 37.54
CA VAL A 87 2.28 15.23 36.08
C VAL A 87 1.06 15.85 35.42
N ILE A 88 -0.15 15.49 35.86
CA ILE A 88 -1.39 15.99 35.26
C ILE A 88 -1.62 17.46 35.60
N ALA A 89 -1.34 17.92 36.83
CA ALA A 89 -1.40 19.34 37.17
C ALA A 89 -0.60 20.20 36.18
N LYS A 90 0.66 19.83 35.91
CA LYS A 90 1.54 20.52 34.94
C LYS A 90 0.99 20.50 33.51
N VAL A 91 0.34 19.42 33.09
CA VAL A 91 -0.31 19.33 31.77
C VAL A 91 -1.52 20.25 31.71
N LEU A 92 -2.39 20.21 32.73
CA LEU A 92 -3.59 21.05 32.82
C LEU A 92 -3.24 22.55 32.92
N GLU A 93 -2.11 22.90 33.53
CA GLU A 93 -1.53 24.24 33.51
C GLU A 93 -1.04 24.66 32.11
N SER A 94 -0.48 23.73 31.31
CA SER A 94 0.04 24.02 29.97
C SER A 94 -1.01 24.12 28.85
N LEU A 95 -2.27 23.75 29.12
CA LEU A 95 -3.34 23.77 28.12
C LEU A 95 -3.53 25.16 27.49
N SER A 96 -3.65 25.18 26.17
CA SER A 96 -3.74 26.40 25.39
C SER A 96 -5.18 26.79 25.11
N CYS A 97 -5.46 28.09 25.16
CA CYS A 97 -6.73 28.67 24.78
C CYS A 97 -6.84 28.85 23.25
N PRO A 98 -7.98 28.49 22.63
CA PRO A 98 -8.26 28.85 21.24
C PRO A 98 -8.26 30.38 21.06
N SER A 99 -7.72 30.86 19.93
CA SER A 99 -7.59 32.29 19.62
C SER A 99 -8.92 33.01 19.40
N ASP A 100 -9.99 32.27 19.09
CA ASP A 100 -11.36 32.76 18.92
C ASP A 100 -12.17 32.79 20.24
N THR A 101 -11.62 32.23 21.32
CA THR A 101 -12.26 32.26 22.64
C THR A 101 -11.76 33.47 23.44
N ALA A 102 -12.68 34.28 23.97
CA ALA A 102 -12.34 35.43 24.81
C ALA A 102 -11.40 35.01 25.98
N PRO A 103 -10.23 35.64 26.16
CA PRO A 103 -9.21 35.17 27.11
C PRO A 103 -9.71 35.01 28.55
N SER A 104 -10.59 35.90 29.01
CA SER A 104 -11.24 35.82 30.33
C SER A 104 -12.10 34.56 30.47
N ARG A 105 -12.99 34.30 29.52
CA ARG A 105 -13.84 33.10 29.49
C ARG A 105 -13.02 31.82 29.40
N CYS A 106 -11.96 31.80 28.59
CA CYS A 106 -11.09 30.62 28.52
C CYS A 106 -10.34 30.39 29.84
N ALA A 107 -9.82 31.44 30.48
CA ALA A 107 -9.15 31.32 31.77
C ALA A 107 -10.08 30.80 32.87
N GLU A 108 -11.33 31.29 32.91
CA GLU A 108 -12.37 30.80 33.82
C GLU A 108 -12.69 29.31 33.58
N LEU A 109 -12.99 28.93 32.34
CA LEU A 109 -13.30 27.55 31.99
C LEU A 109 -12.09 26.61 32.17
N LYS A 110 -10.85 27.11 32.01
CA LYS A 110 -9.63 26.35 32.30
C LYS A 110 -9.48 26.08 33.80
N ALA A 111 -9.76 27.06 34.66
CA ALA A 111 -9.76 26.87 36.10
C ALA A 111 -10.85 25.87 36.55
N GLN A 112 -12.05 25.95 35.95
CA GLN A 112 -13.12 24.97 36.20
C GLN A 112 -12.72 23.57 35.71
N PHE A 113 -12.16 23.44 34.50
CA PHE A 113 -11.67 22.17 33.96
C PHE A 113 -10.58 21.54 34.85
N GLN A 114 -9.66 22.35 35.39
CA GLN A 114 -8.66 21.92 36.36
C GLN A 114 -9.29 21.37 37.64
N GLN A 115 -10.31 22.04 38.19
CA GLN A 115 -11.04 21.57 39.39
C GLN A 115 -11.88 20.31 39.14
N LEU A 116 -12.37 20.11 37.91
CA LEU A 116 -13.13 18.92 37.50
C LEU A 116 -12.23 17.75 37.06
N SER A 117 -10.91 17.93 37.06
CA SER A 117 -9.93 16.94 36.61
C SER A 117 -9.16 16.34 37.79
N GLU A 118 -9.24 15.02 37.95
CA GLU A 118 -8.63 14.28 39.05
C GLU A 118 -7.72 13.18 38.51
N TYR A 119 -6.66 12.83 39.27
CA TYR A 119 -5.84 11.65 38.97
C TYR A 119 -6.06 10.54 39.99
N ARG A 120 -6.19 9.31 39.47
CA ARG A 120 -6.21 8.07 40.26
C ARG A 120 -5.34 7.00 39.62
N ARG A 121 -4.64 6.23 40.45
CA ARG A 121 -4.02 4.98 40.00
C ARG A 121 -5.11 3.95 39.72
N LEU A 122 -5.02 3.24 38.60
CA LEU A 122 -6.01 2.23 38.18
C LEU A 122 -5.26 1.01 37.64
N LYS A 123 -5.25 -0.10 38.39
CA LYS A 123 -4.47 -1.30 38.08
C LYS A 123 -5.25 -2.61 38.27
N THR A 124 -5.97 -2.79 39.37
CA THR A 124 -6.64 -4.06 39.72
C THR A 124 -8.16 -3.95 39.58
N PRO A 125 -8.92 -5.06 39.48
CA PRO A 125 -10.38 -5.03 39.39
C PRO A 125 -11.05 -4.25 40.54
N GLU A 126 -10.44 -4.25 41.72
CA GLU A 126 -10.90 -3.50 42.90
C GLU A 126 -10.77 -1.99 42.68
N ASP A 127 -9.72 -1.51 42.00
CA ASP A 127 -9.56 -0.09 41.66
C ASP A 127 -10.68 0.38 40.69
N TYR A 128 -11.09 -0.48 39.76
CA TYR A 128 -12.23 -0.22 38.86
C TYR A 128 -13.55 -0.18 39.65
N LEU A 129 -13.81 -1.19 40.50
CA LEU A 129 -15.01 -1.20 41.35
C LEU A 129 -15.09 0.03 42.27
N ALA A 130 -13.95 0.50 42.80
CA ALA A 130 -13.88 1.73 43.58
C ALA A 130 -14.19 2.97 42.73
N LEU A 131 -13.62 3.07 41.52
CA LEU A 131 -13.91 4.17 40.58
C LEU A 131 -15.40 4.25 40.22
N SER A 132 -16.07 3.13 39.95
CA SER A 132 -17.51 3.13 39.64
C SER A 132 -18.35 3.63 40.82
N LYS A 133 -18.08 3.10 42.02
CA LYS A 133 -18.79 3.49 43.24
C LYS A 133 -18.59 4.97 43.57
N ASP A 134 -17.39 5.50 43.36
CA ASP A 134 -17.10 6.90 43.62
C ASP A 134 -17.81 7.82 42.62
N ILE A 135 -17.85 7.44 41.32
CA ILE A 135 -18.67 8.14 40.30
C ILE A 135 -20.15 8.11 40.69
N GLU A 136 -20.70 6.95 41.05
CA GLU A 136 -22.11 6.79 41.43
C GLU A 136 -22.46 7.61 42.68
N ALA A 137 -21.63 7.54 43.72
CA ALA A 137 -21.82 8.30 44.95
C ALA A 137 -21.74 9.81 44.71
N GLN A 138 -20.82 10.26 43.84
CA GLN A 138 -20.68 11.67 43.51
C GLN A 138 -21.86 12.19 42.70
N VAL A 139 -22.31 11.46 41.66
CA VAL A 139 -23.50 11.82 40.87
C VAL A 139 -24.75 11.92 41.75
N GLN A 140 -24.91 11.00 42.70
CA GLN A 140 -26.00 11.05 43.69
C GLN A 140 -25.85 12.25 44.64
N HIS A 141 -24.65 12.53 45.14
CA HIS A 141 -24.39 13.64 46.06
C HIS A 141 -24.60 15.01 45.43
N GLU A 142 -24.18 15.20 44.18
CA GLU A 142 -24.38 16.43 43.41
C GLU A 142 -25.84 16.59 42.91
N GLY A 143 -26.72 15.61 43.14
CA GLY A 143 -28.13 15.66 42.71
C GLY A 143 -28.29 15.61 41.20
N LEU A 144 -27.46 14.81 40.52
CA LEU A 144 -27.40 14.69 39.07
C LEU A 144 -27.93 13.33 38.59
N ARG A 145 -28.18 13.22 37.28
CA ARG A 145 -28.47 11.93 36.62
C ARG A 145 -27.28 11.52 35.79
N GLU A 146 -26.78 10.30 35.97
CA GLU A 146 -25.76 9.76 35.07
C GLU A 146 -26.31 9.70 33.63
N ALA A 147 -25.62 10.38 32.70
CA ALA A 147 -25.95 10.39 31.28
C ALA A 147 -25.06 9.42 30.49
N GLY A 148 -23.79 9.28 30.87
CA GLY A 148 -22.90 8.27 30.29
C GLY A 148 -21.44 8.37 30.73
N ARG A 149 -20.65 7.39 30.30
CA ARG A 149 -19.21 7.29 30.57
C ARG A 149 -18.41 7.13 29.29
N ILE A 150 -17.32 7.89 29.15
CA ILE A 150 -16.31 7.72 28.11
C ILE A 150 -15.06 7.11 28.74
N PHE A 151 -14.63 5.94 28.28
CA PHE A 151 -13.33 5.33 28.64
C PHE A 151 -12.38 5.49 27.46
N TYR A 152 -11.36 6.34 27.57
CA TYR A 152 -10.36 6.55 26.53
C TYR A 152 -9.10 5.74 26.85
N LEU A 153 -8.78 4.73 26.04
CA LEU A 153 -7.68 3.80 26.26
C LEU A 153 -6.41 4.25 25.51
N SER A 154 -5.73 5.27 26.06
CA SER A 154 -4.40 5.71 25.60
C SER A 154 -3.28 4.81 26.17
N VAL A 155 -3.43 3.50 25.99
CA VAL A 155 -2.56 2.45 26.54
C VAL A 155 -2.18 1.43 25.45
N PRO A 156 -1.13 0.61 25.65
CA PRO A 156 -0.75 -0.43 24.69
C PRO A 156 -1.86 -1.45 24.41
N PRO A 157 -2.02 -1.96 23.18
CA PRO A 157 -3.12 -2.86 22.81
C PRO A 157 -3.21 -4.15 23.62
N PHE A 158 -2.09 -4.69 24.09
CA PHE A 158 -2.07 -5.91 24.91
C PHE A 158 -2.87 -5.77 26.22
N ALA A 159 -3.13 -4.54 26.68
CA ALA A 159 -3.92 -4.28 27.89
C ALA A 159 -5.43 -4.17 27.61
N TYR A 160 -5.86 -4.09 26.35
CA TYR A 160 -7.26 -3.78 26.00
C TYR A 160 -8.24 -4.83 26.51
N ALA A 161 -7.92 -6.11 26.41
CA ALA A 161 -8.78 -7.21 26.87
C ALA A 161 -9.03 -7.16 28.39
N ASP A 162 -7.99 -7.00 29.19
CA ASP A 162 -8.09 -6.94 30.66
C ASP A 162 -8.85 -5.69 31.12
N ILE A 163 -8.60 -4.55 30.47
CA ILE A 163 -9.33 -3.30 30.73
C ILE A 163 -10.81 -3.46 30.33
N ALA A 164 -11.09 -4.05 29.16
CA ALA A 164 -12.44 -4.30 28.68
C ALA A 164 -13.24 -5.18 29.65
N ARG A 165 -12.62 -6.27 30.13
CA ARG A 165 -13.18 -7.16 31.15
C ARG A 165 -13.53 -6.41 32.43
N ASN A 166 -12.63 -5.58 32.94
CA ASN A 166 -12.85 -4.80 34.17
C ASN A 166 -13.95 -3.74 34.00
N ILE A 167 -13.95 -3.01 32.87
CA ILE A 167 -15.02 -2.03 32.58
C ILE A 167 -16.37 -2.75 32.53
N ASN A 168 -16.49 -3.84 31.77
CA ASN A 168 -17.76 -4.55 31.62
C ASN A 168 -18.25 -5.19 32.94
N SER A 169 -17.34 -5.66 33.80
CA SER A 169 -17.70 -6.31 35.07
C SER A 169 -18.03 -5.34 36.21
N SER A 170 -17.45 -4.12 36.21
CA SER A 170 -17.47 -3.26 37.41
C SER A 170 -17.58 -1.75 37.17
N CYS A 171 -17.38 -1.24 35.94
CA CYS A 171 -17.50 0.20 35.63
C CYS A 171 -18.50 0.54 34.50
N ARG A 172 -19.25 -0.43 34.00
CA ARG A 172 -20.34 -0.20 33.04
C ARG A 172 -21.44 0.63 33.75
N PRO A 173 -21.88 1.77 33.19
CA PRO A 173 -22.87 2.62 33.83
C PRO A 173 -24.25 1.94 33.91
N GLY A 174 -25.11 2.45 34.78
CA GLY A 174 -26.45 1.90 35.02
C GLY A 174 -27.41 2.04 33.82
N PRO A 175 -28.58 1.36 33.86
CA PRO A 175 -29.59 1.47 32.80
C PRO A 175 -30.02 2.92 32.54
N GLY A 176 -30.05 3.31 31.26
CA GLY A 176 -30.42 4.67 30.83
C GLY A 176 -29.24 5.67 30.71
N ALA A 177 -28.02 5.22 31.00
CA ALA A 177 -26.77 5.92 30.69
C ALA A 177 -25.99 5.16 29.59
N TRP A 178 -25.29 5.89 28.72
CA TRP A 178 -24.52 5.28 27.62
C TRP A 178 -23.07 4.98 28.01
N LEU A 179 -22.46 3.97 27.38
CA LEU A 179 -21.04 3.67 27.47
C LEU A 179 -20.35 3.93 26.12
N ARG A 180 -19.17 4.54 26.14
CA ARG A 180 -18.31 4.69 24.97
C ARG A 180 -16.87 4.36 25.33
N VAL A 181 -16.25 3.45 24.57
CA VAL A 181 -14.89 2.95 24.79
C VAL A 181 -14.07 3.30 23.57
N VAL A 182 -13.09 4.18 23.77
CA VAL A 182 -12.21 4.70 22.71
C VAL A 182 -10.91 3.91 22.72
N LEU A 183 -10.54 3.38 21.56
CA LEU A 183 -9.41 2.48 21.38
C LEU A 183 -8.43 3.13 20.40
N GLU A 184 -7.15 3.14 20.74
CA GLU A 184 -6.08 3.64 19.87
C GLU A 184 -5.50 2.51 18.99
N LYS A 185 -4.91 2.90 17.86
CA LYS A 185 -4.18 1.95 17.02
C LYS A 185 -2.86 1.51 17.71
N PRO A 186 -2.30 0.33 17.40
CA PRO A 186 -2.70 -0.62 16.37
C PRO A 186 -3.80 -1.60 16.78
N PHE A 187 -4.64 -1.97 15.80
CA PHE A 187 -5.72 -2.96 15.94
C PHE A 187 -5.33 -4.28 15.26
N GLY A 188 -4.41 -5.02 15.88
CA GLY A 188 -3.72 -6.17 15.28
C GLY A 188 -2.53 -5.77 14.41
N HIS A 189 -1.80 -6.79 13.92
CA HIS A 189 -0.66 -6.67 12.99
C HIS A 189 -0.88 -7.43 11.66
N ASP A 190 -1.99 -8.18 11.57
CA ASP A 190 -2.48 -8.92 10.40
C ASP A 190 -3.97 -9.26 10.60
N HIS A 191 -4.59 -9.90 9.62
CA HIS A 191 -6.00 -10.29 9.69
C HIS A 191 -6.32 -11.21 10.88
N HIS A 192 -5.46 -12.18 11.19
CA HIS A 192 -5.69 -13.14 12.26
C HIS A 192 -5.66 -12.47 13.64
N SER A 193 -4.61 -11.71 13.95
CA SER A 193 -4.49 -10.95 15.20
C SER A 193 -5.58 -9.89 15.36
N ALA A 194 -6.00 -9.23 14.27
CA ALA A 194 -7.12 -8.31 14.29
C ALA A 194 -8.47 -9.01 14.55
N GLN A 195 -8.68 -10.21 13.99
CA GLN A 195 -9.86 -11.04 14.25
C GLN A 195 -9.90 -11.52 15.71
N GLN A 196 -8.78 -11.94 16.28
CA GLN A 196 -8.67 -12.32 17.69
C GLN A 196 -9.02 -11.13 18.60
N LEU A 197 -8.41 -9.97 18.38
CA LEU A 197 -8.69 -8.75 19.15
C LEU A 197 -10.17 -8.32 19.04
N ALA A 198 -10.75 -8.39 17.83
CA ALA A 198 -12.16 -8.06 17.62
C ALA A 198 -13.11 -9.02 18.34
N ALA A 199 -12.84 -10.33 18.28
CA ALA A 199 -13.64 -11.34 18.96
C ALA A 199 -13.56 -11.22 20.49
N GLU A 200 -12.38 -10.93 21.03
CA GLU A 200 -12.19 -10.74 22.47
C GLU A 200 -12.90 -9.46 22.97
N LEU A 201 -12.74 -8.33 22.28
CA LEU A 201 -13.43 -7.08 22.63
C LEU A 201 -14.95 -7.19 22.48
N GLY A 202 -15.43 -7.88 21.43
CA GLY A 202 -16.85 -8.16 21.21
C GLY A 202 -17.50 -9.05 22.27
N SER A 203 -16.71 -9.72 23.13
CA SER A 203 -17.23 -10.43 24.30
C SER A 203 -17.57 -9.50 25.49
N PHE A 204 -17.12 -8.25 25.46
CA PHE A 204 -17.30 -7.26 26.54
C PHE A 204 -18.13 -6.03 26.11
N PHE A 205 -18.05 -5.63 24.84
CA PHE A 205 -18.68 -4.40 24.32
C PHE A 205 -19.46 -4.65 23.04
N GLN A 206 -20.55 -3.89 22.87
CA GLN A 206 -21.26 -3.82 21.59
C GLN A 206 -20.51 -2.91 20.61
N GLU A 207 -20.72 -3.11 19.31
CA GLU A 207 -19.99 -2.36 18.27
C GLU A 207 -20.31 -0.85 18.32
N GLU A 208 -21.51 -0.47 18.75
CA GLU A 208 -21.96 0.92 18.93
C GLU A 208 -21.15 1.63 20.03
N GLU A 209 -20.70 0.89 21.04
CA GLU A 209 -19.94 1.36 22.20
C GLU A 209 -18.46 1.60 21.87
N MET A 210 -17.91 0.94 20.85
CA MET A 210 -16.48 0.98 20.52
C MET A 210 -16.12 2.08 19.49
N TYR A 211 -15.07 2.86 19.77
CA TYR A 211 -14.59 3.95 18.92
C TYR A 211 -13.11 3.72 18.61
N ARG A 212 -12.83 3.01 17.52
CA ARG A 212 -11.45 2.74 17.07
C ARG A 212 -10.94 3.96 16.31
N VAL A 213 -9.94 4.62 16.90
CA VAL A 213 -9.39 5.88 16.42
C VAL A 213 -8.42 5.65 15.27
N ASP A 214 -8.76 6.24 14.12
CA ASP A 214 -7.76 6.71 13.18
C ASP A 214 -7.80 8.25 13.19
N HIS A 215 -6.74 8.87 13.74
CA HIS A 215 -6.67 10.33 13.84
C HIS A 215 -6.62 11.06 12.49
N TYR A 216 -6.37 10.40 11.35
CA TYR A 216 -6.50 11.03 10.04
C TYR A 216 -7.95 11.34 9.68
N LEU A 217 -8.93 10.56 10.16
CA LEU A 217 -10.36 10.86 10.00
C LEU A 217 -10.78 12.15 10.75
N GLY A 218 -10.00 12.56 11.77
CA GLY A 218 -10.18 13.83 12.46
C GLY A 218 -9.55 15.04 11.76
N LYS A 219 -8.71 14.86 10.74
CA LYS A 219 -8.08 15.99 10.03
C LYS A 219 -9.13 16.68 9.15
N GLN A 220 -9.29 17.99 9.31
CA GLN A 220 -10.36 18.77 8.67
C GLN A 220 -10.47 18.57 7.15
N VAL A 221 -9.33 18.49 6.44
CA VAL A 221 -9.30 18.24 4.99
C VAL A 221 -9.73 16.82 4.61
N VAL A 222 -9.43 15.81 5.43
CA VAL A 222 -9.87 14.41 5.22
C VAL A 222 -11.37 14.30 5.49
N ALA A 223 -11.85 14.87 6.61
CA ALA A 223 -13.27 14.95 6.94
C ALA A 223 -14.09 15.70 5.86
N GLN A 224 -13.48 16.66 5.16
CA GLN A 224 -14.10 17.43 4.09
C GLN A 224 -14.21 16.67 2.75
N ILE A 225 -13.57 15.50 2.56
CA ILE A 225 -13.60 14.76 1.27
C ILE A 225 -15.03 14.45 0.83
N LEU A 226 -15.87 13.87 1.70
CA LEU A 226 -17.25 13.52 1.34
C LEU A 226 -18.17 14.74 1.20
N PRO A 227 -18.19 15.71 2.15
CA PRO A 227 -18.95 16.94 1.98
C PRO A 227 -18.56 17.72 0.71
N PHE A 228 -17.26 17.78 0.36
CA PHE A 228 -16.81 18.40 -0.89
C PHE A 228 -17.34 17.68 -2.12
N ARG A 229 -17.23 16.35 -2.17
CA ARG A 229 -17.75 15.54 -3.28
C ARG A 229 -19.26 15.74 -3.45
N ASP A 230 -20.00 15.84 -2.35
CA ASP A 230 -21.44 16.07 -2.33
C ASP A 230 -21.85 17.49 -2.75
N GLN A 231 -21.24 18.52 -2.15
CA GLN A 231 -21.52 19.93 -2.46
C GLN A 231 -21.18 20.29 -3.91
N ASN A 232 -20.24 19.56 -4.52
CA ASN A 232 -19.79 19.76 -5.90
C ASN A 232 -20.30 18.67 -6.86
N ARG A 233 -21.25 17.84 -6.43
CA ARG A 233 -21.80 16.67 -7.17
C ARG A 233 -22.16 17.00 -8.62
N LYS A 234 -22.81 18.15 -8.87
CA LYS A 234 -23.18 18.63 -10.22
C LYS A 234 -21.99 18.77 -11.19
N ALA A 235 -20.81 19.14 -10.68
CA ALA A 235 -19.58 19.24 -11.48
C ALA A 235 -18.79 17.92 -11.47
N LEU A 236 -18.80 17.20 -10.35
CA LEU A 236 -17.94 16.05 -10.12
C LEU A 236 -18.47 14.71 -10.65
N ASP A 237 -19.78 14.45 -10.65
CA ASP A 237 -20.30 13.11 -10.98
C ASP A 237 -19.90 12.64 -12.38
N GLY A 238 -19.93 13.55 -13.35
CA GLY A 238 -19.48 13.29 -14.72
C GLY A 238 -17.97 13.06 -14.85
N LEU A 239 -17.17 13.53 -13.88
CA LEU A 239 -15.70 13.53 -13.91
C LEU A 239 -15.05 12.50 -12.98
N TRP A 240 -15.71 12.08 -11.89
CA TRP A 240 -15.12 11.23 -10.84
C TRP A 240 -15.16 9.74 -11.21
N ASN A 241 -14.61 9.39 -12.38
CA ASN A 241 -14.68 8.05 -12.96
C ASN A 241 -13.51 7.79 -13.94
N ARG A 242 -13.29 6.51 -14.27
CA ARG A 242 -12.28 5.96 -15.18
C ARG A 242 -12.15 6.62 -16.55
N HIS A 243 -13.20 7.28 -17.06
CA HIS A 243 -13.11 7.95 -18.36
C HIS A 243 -12.38 9.29 -18.28
N HIS A 244 -12.36 9.90 -17.09
CA HIS A 244 -11.87 11.26 -16.86
C HIS A 244 -10.75 11.34 -15.83
N VAL A 245 -10.71 10.46 -14.82
CA VAL A 245 -9.56 10.35 -13.89
C VAL A 245 -8.44 9.56 -14.55
N GLU A 246 -7.23 10.10 -14.48
CA GLU A 246 -6.00 9.44 -14.93
C GLU A 246 -5.47 8.52 -13.84
N ARG A 247 -5.31 9.06 -12.62
CA ARG A 247 -4.80 8.36 -11.44
C ARG A 247 -5.16 9.09 -10.15
N VAL A 248 -5.03 8.39 -9.04
CA VAL A 248 -5.17 8.94 -7.68
C VAL A 248 -3.85 8.74 -6.93
N GLU A 249 -3.36 9.77 -6.25
CA GLU A 249 -2.13 9.77 -5.46
C GLU A 249 -2.49 10.09 -4.00
N ILE A 250 -2.14 9.23 -3.05
CA ILE A 250 -2.40 9.41 -1.61
C ILE A 250 -1.08 9.23 -0.86
N ILE A 251 -0.52 10.36 -0.42
CA ILE A 251 0.91 10.48 -0.11
C ILE A 251 1.10 11.05 1.30
N MET A 252 2.07 10.51 2.03
CA MET A 252 2.51 11.01 3.35
C MET A 252 4.03 10.89 3.51
N LYS A 253 4.74 12.00 3.35
CA LYS A 253 6.19 12.09 3.54
C LYS A 253 6.52 12.67 4.92
N GLU A 254 7.53 12.12 5.59
CA GLU A 254 8.05 12.62 6.86
C GLU A 254 9.57 12.79 6.81
N THR A 255 10.08 13.96 7.20
CA THR A 255 11.52 14.22 7.38
C THR A 255 12.11 13.55 8.61
N VAL A 256 11.27 13.22 9.61
CA VAL A 256 11.71 12.60 10.87
C VAL A 256 12.00 11.12 10.64
N ASP A 257 13.01 10.60 11.34
CA ASP A 257 13.37 9.19 11.35
C ASP A 257 12.56 8.41 12.42
N THR A 258 12.98 7.20 12.80
CA THR A 258 12.30 6.38 13.83
C THR A 258 13.03 6.36 15.18
N ALA A 259 14.03 7.22 15.41
CA ALA A 259 14.84 7.17 16.63
C ALA A 259 13.97 7.35 17.89
N GLY A 260 14.23 6.53 18.92
CA GLY A 260 13.42 6.49 20.14
C GLY A 260 12.06 5.78 20.00
N ARG A 261 11.67 5.38 18.79
CA ARG A 261 10.49 4.53 18.51
C ARG A 261 10.84 3.21 17.80
N THR A 262 12.13 2.87 17.69
CA THR A 262 12.63 1.68 16.97
C THR A 262 11.98 0.37 17.42
N SER A 263 11.72 0.18 18.72
CA SER A 263 11.05 -1.03 19.24
C SER A 263 9.69 -1.27 18.58
N PHE A 264 8.85 -0.24 18.52
CA PHE A 264 7.57 -0.29 17.83
C PHE A 264 7.77 -0.38 16.32
N TYR A 265 8.65 0.44 15.74
CA TYR A 265 8.76 0.50 14.28
C TYR A 265 9.27 -0.80 13.66
N GLU A 266 10.13 -1.54 14.36
CA GLU A 266 10.69 -2.84 13.92
C GLU A 266 9.64 -3.96 13.88
N GLU A 267 8.58 -3.88 14.69
CA GLU A 267 7.46 -4.82 14.67
C GLU A 267 6.44 -4.48 13.57
N TYR A 268 6.17 -3.18 13.38
CA TYR A 268 5.07 -2.72 12.50
C TYR A 268 5.52 -2.41 11.07
N GLY A 269 6.61 -1.66 10.89
CA GLY A 269 7.06 -1.08 9.62
C GLY A 269 6.10 -0.01 9.07
N VAL A 270 6.53 0.69 8.01
CA VAL A 270 5.77 1.81 7.43
C VAL A 270 4.38 1.43 6.92
N ILE A 271 4.23 0.20 6.41
CA ILE A 271 2.96 -0.28 5.84
C ILE A 271 1.89 -0.36 6.94
N ARG A 272 2.23 -0.91 8.13
CA ARG A 272 1.28 -0.97 9.26
C ARG A 272 1.21 0.34 10.05
N ASP A 273 2.30 1.11 10.18
CA ASP A 273 2.27 2.39 10.91
C ASP A 273 1.39 3.44 10.20
N VAL A 274 1.36 3.47 8.86
CA VAL A 274 0.70 4.57 8.11
C VAL A 274 -0.22 4.09 6.99
N ILE A 275 0.22 3.14 6.15
CA ILE A 275 -0.46 2.89 4.87
C ILE A 275 -1.77 2.11 5.09
N GLN A 276 -1.73 1.04 5.89
CA GLN A 276 -2.84 0.14 6.20
C GLN A 276 -4.03 0.83 6.88
N ASN A 277 -3.76 1.92 7.61
CA ASN A 277 -4.77 2.72 8.30
C ASN A 277 -4.97 4.07 7.59
N HIS A 278 -4.13 5.08 7.86
CA HIS A 278 -4.33 6.47 7.44
C HIS A 278 -4.60 6.64 5.94
N LEU A 279 -3.74 6.07 5.08
CA LEU A 279 -3.87 6.24 3.63
C LEU A 279 -5.01 5.38 3.05
N THR A 280 -5.32 4.26 3.69
CA THR A 280 -6.42 3.36 3.33
C THR A 280 -7.77 4.00 3.64
N GLU A 281 -7.93 4.64 4.81
CA GLU A 281 -9.13 5.40 5.15
C GLU A 281 -9.39 6.51 4.12
N ILE A 282 -8.35 7.29 3.77
CA ILE A 282 -8.44 8.31 2.71
C ILE A 282 -8.81 7.69 1.35
N LEU A 283 -8.22 6.54 0.99
CA LEU A 283 -8.57 5.81 -0.23
C LEU A 283 -10.07 5.48 -0.26
N THR A 284 -10.65 4.98 0.83
CA THR A 284 -12.10 4.66 0.86
C THR A 284 -12.95 5.90 0.65
N LEU A 285 -12.60 7.04 1.27
CA LEU A 285 -13.34 8.31 1.13
C LEU A 285 -13.28 8.87 -0.31
N VAL A 286 -12.17 8.65 -1.02
CA VAL A 286 -12.02 9.03 -2.44
C VAL A 286 -12.73 8.06 -3.37
N ALA A 287 -12.61 6.75 -3.11
CA ALA A 287 -13.04 5.68 -4.03
C ALA A 287 -14.51 5.28 -3.89
N MET A 288 -15.11 5.32 -2.68
CA MET A 288 -16.47 4.83 -2.47
C MET A 288 -17.51 5.61 -3.27
N GLU A 289 -18.61 4.95 -3.64
CA GLU A 289 -19.80 5.64 -4.17
C GLU A 289 -20.35 6.64 -3.14
N LEU A 290 -20.93 7.76 -3.60
CA LEU A 290 -21.56 8.70 -2.68
C LEU A 290 -22.90 8.13 -2.20
N PRO A 291 -23.13 7.98 -0.88
CA PRO A 291 -24.44 7.63 -0.38
C PRO A 291 -25.47 8.71 -0.73
N GLY A 292 -26.74 8.31 -0.86
CA GLY A 292 -27.85 9.24 -1.12
C GLY A 292 -27.98 10.34 -0.05
N ASN A 293 -27.51 10.07 1.17
CA ASN A 293 -27.35 11.05 2.25
C ASN A 293 -25.97 10.87 2.90
N VAL A 294 -25.04 11.80 2.63
CA VAL A 294 -23.68 11.80 3.20
C VAL A 294 -23.64 12.13 4.70
N SER A 295 -24.75 12.58 5.29
CA SER A 295 -24.86 12.81 6.74
C SER A 295 -25.34 11.58 7.52
N SER A 296 -25.65 10.46 6.86
CA SER A 296 -26.01 9.20 7.53
C SER A 296 -24.75 8.37 7.83
N PRO A 297 -24.39 8.14 9.11
CA PRO A 297 -23.17 7.42 9.44
C PRO A 297 -23.19 5.96 8.98
N GLU A 298 -24.35 5.30 9.11
CA GLU A 298 -24.57 3.92 8.65
C GLU A 298 -24.34 3.81 7.13
N ALA A 299 -24.91 4.73 6.35
CA ALA A 299 -24.73 4.73 4.90
C ALA A 299 -23.26 4.97 4.52
N VAL A 300 -22.56 5.89 5.18
CA VAL A 300 -21.12 6.13 4.95
C VAL A 300 -20.29 4.88 5.26
N LEU A 301 -20.54 4.23 6.40
CA LEU A 301 -19.82 3.01 6.81
C LEU A 301 -20.08 1.83 5.87
N GLN A 302 -21.32 1.66 5.38
CA GLN A 302 -21.67 0.64 4.40
C GLN A 302 -20.96 0.86 3.05
N HIS A 303 -20.89 2.10 2.56
CA HIS A 303 -20.21 2.41 1.31
C HIS A 303 -18.68 2.30 1.42
N LYS A 304 -18.09 2.55 2.61
CA LYS A 304 -16.69 2.18 2.90
C LYS A 304 -16.47 0.67 2.80
N LEU A 305 -17.34 -0.14 3.39
CA LEU A 305 -17.24 -1.61 3.33
C LEU A 305 -17.31 -2.14 1.89
N GLN A 306 -18.23 -1.59 1.09
CA GLN A 306 -18.32 -1.91 -0.34
C GLN A 306 -17.05 -1.50 -1.12
N ALA A 307 -16.44 -0.36 -0.78
CA ALA A 307 -15.18 0.06 -1.37
C ALA A 307 -14.03 -0.88 -1.02
N PHE A 308 -13.94 -1.37 0.23
CA PHE A 308 -13.00 -2.41 0.64
C PHE A 308 -13.20 -3.72 -0.14
N GLN A 309 -14.45 -4.17 -0.29
CA GLN A 309 -14.79 -5.39 -1.03
C GLN A 309 -14.45 -5.30 -2.53
N ALA A 310 -14.37 -4.08 -3.08
CA ALA A 310 -13.97 -3.84 -4.45
C ALA A 310 -12.44 -3.70 -4.65
N LEU A 311 -11.61 -3.76 -3.60
CA LEU A 311 -10.15 -3.64 -3.76
C LEU A 311 -9.56 -4.94 -4.33
N ARG A 312 -8.80 -4.81 -5.42
CA ARG A 312 -8.05 -5.94 -6.00
C ARG A 312 -6.92 -6.36 -5.06
N GLY A 313 -6.92 -7.62 -4.64
CA GLY A 313 -5.91 -8.18 -3.73
C GLY A 313 -4.47 -7.89 -4.17
N LEU A 314 -3.64 -7.45 -3.22
CA LEU A 314 -2.27 -7.03 -3.45
C LEU A 314 -1.31 -8.23 -3.55
N GLN A 315 -0.27 -8.07 -4.36
CA GLN A 315 0.83 -9.03 -4.51
C GLN A 315 2.18 -8.33 -4.30
N LYS A 316 3.26 -9.08 -4.13
CA LYS A 316 4.64 -8.53 -4.01
C LYS A 316 4.95 -7.49 -5.10
N SER A 317 4.52 -7.75 -6.33
CA SER A 317 4.71 -6.85 -7.48
C SER A 317 3.88 -5.55 -7.43
N SER A 318 2.89 -5.47 -6.54
CA SER A 318 2.09 -4.26 -6.29
C SER A 318 2.79 -3.25 -5.39
N ALA A 319 4.02 -3.51 -4.93
CA ALA A 319 4.74 -2.63 -4.02
C ALA A 319 6.25 -2.50 -4.35
N VAL A 320 6.81 -1.37 -3.98
CA VAL A 320 8.26 -1.15 -3.84
C VAL A 320 8.54 -0.73 -2.39
N VAL A 321 9.60 -1.28 -1.80
CA VAL A 321 9.95 -1.07 -0.39
C VAL A 321 11.39 -0.57 -0.21
N GLY A 322 11.60 0.32 0.76
CA GLY A 322 12.89 0.91 1.06
C GLY A 322 13.15 1.06 2.57
N GLN A 323 14.43 1.17 2.94
CA GLN A 323 14.89 1.40 4.32
C GLN A 323 15.98 2.47 4.33
N TYR A 324 15.89 3.50 5.18
CA TYR A 324 16.95 4.50 5.27
C TYR A 324 18.21 3.87 5.92
N GLN A 325 19.38 4.19 5.38
CA GLN A 325 20.65 3.52 5.71
C GLN A 325 20.98 3.51 7.22
N ALA A 326 20.58 4.54 7.96
CA ALA A 326 20.83 4.61 9.40
C ALA A 326 19.95 3.66 10.26
N TYR A 327 18.83 3.14 9.74
CA TYR A 327 17.81 2.42 10.51
C TYR A 327 18.35 1.17 11.22
N SER A 328 18.95 0.23 10.48
CA SER A 328 19.51 -1.00 11.06
C SER A 328 20.58 -0.75 12.14
N ARG A 329 21.27 0.40 12.10
CA ARG A 329 22.21 0.83 13.17
C ARG A 329 21.49 1.42 14.38
N GLN A 330 20.40 2.17 14.17
CA GLN A 330 19.55 2.67 15.26
C GLN A 330 18.88 1.52 16.01
N VAL A 331 18.33 0.52 15.30
CA VAL A 331 17.73 -0.69 15.89
C VAL A 331 18.76 -1.47 16.71
N ARG A 332 19.99 -1.67 16.21
CA ARG A 332 21.07 -2.30 17.00
C ARG A 332 21.38 -1.56 18.29
N ARG A 333 21.52 -0.23 18.24
CA ARG A 333 21.81 0.61 19.41
C ARG A 333 20.68 0.60 20.43
N GLU A 334 19.43 0.77 19.99
CA GLU A 334 18.29 1.00 20.88
C GLU A 334 17.69 -0.30 21.41
N LEU A 335 17.72 -1.39 20.63
CA LEU A 335 17.23 -2.73 21.04
C LEU A 335 18.36 -3.70 21.42
N GLN A 336 19.58 -3.20 21.57
CA GLN A 336 20.78 -3.95 21.98
C GLN A 336 21.02 -5.23 21.15
N LYS A 337 20.76 -5.17 19.84
CA LYS A 337 20.96 -6.29 18.90
C LYS A 337 22.45 -6.41 18.53
N PRO A 338 22.96 -7.63 18.26
CA PRO A 338 24.37 -7.84 17.87
C PRO A 338 24.70 -7.16 16.53
N ASP A 339 25.99 -6.93 16.25
CA ASP A 339 26.43 -6.24 15.03
C ASP A 339 26.12 -6.97 13.72
N SER A 340 25.89 -8.29 13.78
CA SER A 340 25.40 -9.10 12.66
C SER A 340 23.90 -8.94 12.38
N PHE A 341 23.17 -8.18 13.19
CA PHE A 341 21.74 -7.95 13.00
C PHE A 341 21.47 -6.91 11.90
N HIS A 342 20.73 -7.34 10.88
CA HIS A 342 20.20 -6.49 9.82
C HIS A 342 18.67 -6.58 9.84
N SER A 343 18.00 -5.44 9.83
CA SER A 343 16.54 -5.38 9.77
C SER A 343 16.07 -5.39 8.31
N LEU A 344 14.99 -6.14 8.04
CA LEU A 344 14.26 -6.10 6.77
C LEU A 344 13.06 -5.14 6.80
N THR A 345 12.83 -4.45 7.94
CA THR A 345 11.67 -3.58 8.13
C THR A 345 11.69 -2.41 7.14
N PRO A 346 10.64 -2.22 6.34
CA PRO A 346 10.55 -1.09 5.42
C PRO A 346 10.23 0.20 6.18
N THR A 347 11.03 1.25 5.95
CA THR A 347 10.77 2.62 6.41
C THR A 347 10.24 3.53 5.30
N PHE A 348 10.19 3.02 4.06
CA PHE A 348 9.51 3.58 2.90
C PHE A 348 8.75 2.48 2.16
N ALA A 349 7.56 2.79 1.66
CA ALA A 349 6.86 1.93 0.71
C ALA A 349 6.01 2.77 -0.26
N GLY A 350 6.07 2.43 -1.55
CA GLY A 350 5.15 2.86 -2.59
C GLY A 350 4.32 1.67 -3.06
N ILE A 351 3.00 1.82 -3.16
CA ILE A 351 2.04 0.72 -3.35
C ILE A 351 1.00 1.12 -4.39
N LEU A 352 0.75 0.22 -5.34
CA LEU A 352 -0.21 0.37 -6.43
C LEU A 352 -1.45 -0.46 -6.14
N VAL A 353 -2.55 0.24 -5.89
CA VAL A 353 -3.88 -0.30 -5.61
C VAL A 353 -4.77 -0.14 -6.84
N HIS A 354 -5.63 -1.12 -7.07
CA HIS A 354 -6.70 -1.06 -8.07
C HIS A 354 -8.05 -1.36 -7.41
N VAL A 355 -9.10 -0.72 -7.91
CA VAL A 355 -10.48 -0.89 -7.43
C VAL A 355 -11.33 -1.47 -8.57
N ASP A 356 -11.77 -2.71 -8.41
CA ASP A 356 -12.42 -3.51 -9.44
C ASP A 356 -13.94 -3.26 -9.46
N ASN A 357 -14.30 -2.02 -9.81
CA ASN A 357 -15.68 -1.62 -10.06
C ASN A 357 -15.80 -0.72 -11.30
N LEU A 358 -17.02 -0.49 -11.78
CA LEU A 358 -17.28 0.28 -13.00
C LEU A 358 -16.76 1.72 -12.95
N ARG A 359 -16.65 2.32 -11.76
CA ARG A 359 -16.16 3.69 -11.58
C ARG A 359 -14.64 3.78 -11.76
N TRP A 360 -13.89 2.78 -11.31
CA TRP A 360 -12.43 2.86 -11.17
C TRP A 360 -11.62 1.84 -11.98
N GLU A 361 -12.26 0.94 -12.72
CA GLU A 361 -11.57 -0.05 -13.56
C GLU A 361 -10.49 0.62 -14.45
N GLY A 362 -9.23 0.21 -14.23
CA GLY A 362 -8.05 0.71 -14.95
C GLY A 362 -7.48 2.04 -14.45
N VAL A 363 -7.99 2.61 -13.35
CA VAL A 363 -7.40 3.79 -12.69
C VAL A 363 -6.45 3.32 -11.57
N PRO A 364 -5.15 3.67 -11.63
CA PRO A 364 -4.21 3.35 -10.57
C PRO A 364 -4.38 4.28 -9.38
N PHE A 365 -4.42 3.70 -8.17
CA PHE A 365 -4.33 4.40 -6.90
C PHE A 365 -2.93 4.17 -6.30
N ILE A 366 -2.14 5.22 -6.18
CA ILE A 366 -0.77 5.18 -5.65
C ILE A 366 -0.80 5.61 -4.20
N LEU A 367 -0.51 4.69 -3.28
CA LEU A 367 -0.31 4.98 -1.86
C LEU A 367 1.19 4.99 -1.58
N MET A 368 1.71 6.07 -0.98
CA MET A 368 3.13 6.12 -0.61
C MET A 368 3.34 6.78 0.75
N SER A 369 4.19 6.17 1.57
CA SER A 369 4.68 6.76 2.80
C SER A 369 6.14 6.42 3.07
N GLY A 370 6.85 7.31 3.75
CA GLY A 370 8.19 7.01 4.26
C GLY A 370 8.72 8.00 5.30
N LYS A 371 9.68 7.52 6.10
CA LYS A 371 10.45 8.27 7.10
C LYS A 371 11.79 8.76 6.51
N ALA A 372 12.40 9.75 7.14
CA ALA A 372 13.66 10.35 6.70
C ALA A 372 13.65 10.73 5.20
N LEU A 373 12.57 11.37 4.76
CA LEU A 373 12.43 11.90 3.40
C LEU A 373 12.88 13.37 3.32
N ASP A 374 12.94 13.87 2.09
CA ASP A 374 13.33 15.23 1.70
C ASP A 374 12.41 16.34 2.25
N GLU A 375 11.11 16.05 2.39
CA GLU A 375 10.11 16.98 2.91
C GLU A 375 9.12 16.30 3.86
N ARG A 376 8.33 17.12 4.56
CA ARG A 376 7.17 16.67 5.34
C ARG A 376 5.93 17.22 4.67
N VAL A 377 5.11 16.36 4.05
CA VAL A 377 3.86 16.76 3.38
C VAL A 377 2.88 15.60 3.38
N SER A 378 1.57 15.88 3.42
CA SER A 378 0.55 14.86 3.17
C SER A 378 -0.58 15.41 2.32
N TYR A 379 -1.05 14.61 1.35
CA TYR A 379 -2.13 14.98 0.45
C TYR A 379 -2.83 13.75 -0.16
N ALA A 380 -4.06 13.96 -0.63
CA ALA A 380 -4.71 13.10 -1.62
C ALA A 380 -5.02 13.92 -2.87
N ARG A 381 -4.60 13.43 -4.04
CA ARG A 381 -4.64 14.15 -5.32
C ARG A 381 -5.29 13.28 -6.39
N VAL A 382 -6.35 13.81 -7.00
CA VAL A 382 -7.04 13.21 -8.14
C VAL A 382 -6.62 13.97 -9.39
N LEU A 383 -5.86 13.30 -10.26
CA LEU A 383 -5.40 13.85 -11.53
C LEU A 383 -6.36 13.43 -12.64
N PHE A 384 -6.84 14.38 -13.43
CA PHE A 384 -7.74 14.12 -14.54
C PHE A 384 -6.97 14.04 -15.86
N LYS A 385 -7.40 13.10 -16.72
CA LYS A 385 -6.84 12.84 -18.06
C LYS A 385 -6.89 14.12 -18.89
N ASN A 386 -5.76 14.43 -19.52
CA ASN A 386 -5.71 15.48 -20.53
C ASN A 386 -5.79 14.91 -21.94
N GLN A 387 -6.77 15.36 -22.71
CA GLN A 387 -6.96 14.99 -24.13
C GLN A 387 -6.72 16.19 -25.07
N ALA A 388 -6.31 17.34 -24.54
CA ALA A 388 -6.08 18.54 -25.34
C ALA A 388 -4.65 18.57 -25.91
N TYR A 389 -4.53 18.96 -27.18
CA TYR A 389 -3.27 19.32 -27.81
C TYR A 389 -3.25 20.83 -28.07
N CYS A 390 -2.32 21.56 -27.44
CA CYS A 390 -2.21 23.00 -27.61
C CYS A 390 -1.08 23.36 -28.60
N ALA A 391 -1.45 23.98 -29.72
CA ALA A 391 -0.49 24.49 -30.70
C ALA A 391 0.24 25.78 -30.23
N GLN A 392 -0.24 26.43 -29.16
CA GLN A 392 0.39 27.61 -28.57
C GLN A 392 1.44 27.23 -27.53
N SER A 393 2.52 27.99 -27.43
CA SER A 393 3.54 27.86 -26.38
C SER A 393 2.94 27.97 -24.98
N GLU A 394 3.44 27.15 -24.04
CA GLU A 394 3.01 27.10 -22.63
C GLU A 394 2.97 28.47 -21.95
N ARG A 395 3.87 29.39 -22.35
CA ARG A 395 3.95 30.77 -21.83
C ARG A 395 2.72 31.64 -22.16
N ARG A 396 1.80 31.16 -23.01
CA ARG A 396 0.56 31.82 -23.40
C ARG A 396 -0.69 31.17 -22.79
N TRP A 397 -0.54 30.10 -22.01
CA TRP A 397 -1.66 29.36 -21.44
C TRP A 397 -2.21 30.06 -20.19
N GLU A 398 -3.44 30.56 -20.28
CA GLU A 398 -4.15 31.15 -19.13
C GLU A 398 -4.79 30.06 -18.25
N ALA A 399 -4.71 30.23 -16.93
CA ALA A 399 -5.09 29.22 -15.94
C ALA A 399 -6.56 28.78 -15.99
N GLU A 400 -7.49 29.68 -16.35
CA GLU A 400 -8.93 29.38 -16.43
C GLU A 400 -9.35 28.82 -17.80
N GLN A 401 -8.58 29.08 -18.86
CA GLN A 401 -8.98 28.77 -20.24
C GLN A 401 -8.19 27.61 -20.86
N SER A 402 -6.93 27.40 -20.46
CA SER A 402 -6.07 26.41 -21.09
C SER A 402 -6.44 24.99 -20.69
N GLN A 403 -6.91 24.22 -21.66
CA GLN A 403 -7.18 22.79 -21.47
C GLN A 403 -5.89 21.96 -21.34
N CYS A 404 -4.73 22.48 -21.74
CA CYS A 404 -3.46 21.76 -21.67
C CYS A 404 -2.80 21.83 -20.28
N LEU A 405 -3.31 22.68 -19.39
CA LEU A 405 -2.88 22.68 -17.99
C LEU A 405 -3.46 21.47 -17.24
N PRO A 406 -2.69 20.83 -16.34
CA PRO A 406 -3.17 19.69 -15.57
C PRO A 406 -4.42 20.02 -14.73
N ARG A 407 -5.51 19.28 -14.99
CA ARG A 407 -6.76 19.36 -14.22
C ARG A 407 -6.66 18.47 -12.99
N GLN A 408 -6.82 19.03 -11.80
CA GLN A 408 -6.56 18.34 -10.53
C GLN A 408 -7.54 18.79 -9.43
N VAL A 409 -7.87 17.87 -8.53
CA VAL A 409 -8.43 18.16 -7.20
C VAL A 409 -7.44 17.62 -6.17
N ILE A 410 -7.01 18.45 -5.22
CA ILE A 410 -6.03 18.09 -4.19
C ILE A 410 -6.61 18.41 -2.82
N PHE A 411 -6.77 17.38 -2.00
CA PHE A 411 -6.99 17.48 -0.57
C PHE A 411 -5.61 17.54 0.11
N TYR A 412 -5.12 18.75 0.36
CA TYR A 412 -3.82 19.02 0.94
C TYR A 412 -3.92 18.96 2.47
N ILE A 413 -3.50 17.84 3.06
CA ILE A 413 -3.79 17.48 4.45
C ILE A 413 -2.93 18.29 5.44
N GLY A 414 -1.74 18.74 5.01
CA GLY A 414 -0.94 19.74 5.72
C GLY A 414 0.58 19.62 5.52
N HIS A 415 1.30 20.53 6.17
CA HIS A 415 2.75 20.75 6.06
C HIS A 415 3.17 21.23 4.64
N GLY A 416 4.33 20.80 4.14
CA GLY A 416 4.93 21.24 2.87
C GLY A 416 5.01 22.77 2.69
N GLU A 417 5.12 23.22 1.45
CA GLU A 417 5.31 24.65 1.14
C GLU A 417 4.09 25.54 1.45
N LEU A 418 2.87 24.98 1.40
CA LEU A 418 1.65 25.77 1.68
C LEU A 418 1.56 26.11 3.19
N GLY A 419 2.11 25.26 4.05
CA GLY A 419 2.15 25.41 5.50
C GLY A 419 0.85 25.06 6.22
N SER A 420 -0.30 25.29 5.59
CA SER A 420 -1.64 25.04 6.13
C SER A 420 -2.41 23.95 5.36
N PRO A 421 -3.38 23.26 5.99
CA PRO A 421 -4.33 22.38 5.31
C PRO A 421 -5.18 23.16 4.29
N ALA A 422 -5.48 22.56 3.13
CA ALA A 422 -6.32 23.18 2.10
C ALA A 422 -7.02 22.16 1.18
N VAL A 423 -8.04 22.62 0.46
CA VAL A 423 -8.59 21.98 -0.73
C VAL A 423 -8.24 22.85 -1.94
N LEU A 424 -7.55 22.29 -2.93
CA LEU A 424 -7.13 22.96 -4.15
C LEU A 424 -7.86 22.35 -5.35
N VAL A 425 -8.40 23.18 -6.24
CA VAL A 425 -9.03 22.75 -7.49
C VAL A 425 -8.45 23.56 -8.64
N SER A 426 -7.95 22.92 -9.71
CA SER A 426 -7.41 23.66 -10.87
C SER A 426 -8.45 24.60 -11.46
N ARG A 427 -8.04 25.82 -11.80
CA ARG A 427 -8.93 26.84 -12.37
C ARG A 427 -9.62 26.43 -13.67
N ASN A 428 -8.96 25.61 -14.49
CA ASN A 428 -9.49 25.03 -15.73
C ASN A 428 -10.38 23.77 -15.53
N LEU A 429 -10.84 23.50 -14.31
CA LEU A 429 -11.69 22.35 -13.96
C LEU A 429 -13.11 22.82 -13.57
N PHE A 430 -13.28 23.40 -12.38
CA PHE A 430 -14.48 24.16 -11.96
C PHE A 430 -14.15 25.00 -10.73
N ARG A 431 -14.92 26.07 -10.47
CA ARG A 431 -14.88 26.78 -9.18
C ARG A 431 -15.66 25.97 -8.13
N PRO A 432 -15.03 25.48 -7.05
CA PRO A 432 -15.71 24.66 -6.07
C PRO A 432 -16.58 25.49 -5.13
N SER A 433 -17.60 24.83 -4.58
CA SER A 433 -18.38 25.26 -3.43
C SER A 433 -17.83 24.60 -2.17
N LEU A 434 -17.55 25.41 -1.14
CA LEU A 434 -17.28 24.98 0.23
C LEU A 434 -18.04 25.90 1.20
N PRO A 435 -18.32 25.46 2.45
CA PRO A 435 -19.07 26.28 3.41
C PRO A 435 -18.25 27.52 3.85
N SER A 436 -18.69 28.70 3.43
CA SER A 436 -17.99 29.98 3.68
C SER A 436 -17.86 30.37 5.16
N ALA A 437 -18.60 29.71 6.05
CA ALA A 437 -18.49 29.89 7.50
C ALA A 437 -17.30 29.13 8.12
N SER A 438 -16.78 28.10 7.44
CA SER A 438 -15.67 27.26 7.96
C SER A 438 -14.48 27.15 7.00
N TRP A 439 -14.61 27.58 5.74
CA TRP A 439 -13.57 27.61 4.73
C TRP A 439 -13.48 28.99 4.07
N TRP A 440 -12.25 29.45 3.79
CA TRP A 440 -11.97 30.73 3.13
C TRP A 440 -11.01 30.55 1.94
N GLU A 441 -11.18 31.37 0.90
CA GLU A 441 -10.33 31.33 -0.31
C GLU A 441 -8.97 31.98 0.02
N VAL A 442 -7.90 31.19 -0.08
CA VAL A 442 -6.53 31.61 0.19
C VAL A 442 -6.09 32.59 -0.91
N THR A 443 -5.67 33.79 -0.50
CA THR A 443 -5.12 34.79 -1.42
C THR A 443 -3.83 34.29 -2.08
N ASP A 444 -3.59 34.69 -3.33
CA ASP A 444 -2.37 34.33 -4.06
C ASP A 444 -1.10 34.66 -3.25
N ARG A 445 -0.10 33.79 -3.36
CA ARG A 445 1.22 33.89 -2.71
C ARG A 445 2.28 33.83 -3.81
N PRO A 446 2.69 34.98 -4.39
CA PRO A 446 3.61 35.02 -5.52
C PRO A 446 4.89 34.22 -5.25
N GLY A 447 5.21 33.31 -6.18
CA GLY A 447 6.37 32.42 -6.09
C GLY A 447 6.12 31.04 -5.48
N LEU A 448 5.01 30.82 -4.76
CA LEU A 448 4.65 29.49 -4.24
C LEU A 448 4.20 28.56 -5.38
N HIS A 449 4.84 27.40 -5.54
CA HIS A 449 4.56 26.45 -6.61
C HIS A 449 4.15 25.07 -6.07
N LEU A 450 2.85 24.78 -6.11
CA LEU A 450 2.33 23.49 -5.70
C LEU A 450 2.19 22.58 -6.92
N PHE A 451 2.77 21.38 -6.85
CA PHE A 451 2.71 20.38 -7.93
C PHE A 451 3.21 20.89 -9.30
N GLY A 452 4.22 21.77 -9.28
CA GLY A 452 4.80 22.39 -10.48
C GLY A 452 3.98 23.54 -11.08
N ARG A 453 2.92 24.00 -10.42
CA ARG A 453 2.06 25.12 -10.85
C ARG A 453 2.02 26.22 -9.77
N PRO A 454 1.95 27.51 -10.13
CA PRO A 454 1.81 28.58 -9.15
C PRO A 454 0.47 28.46 -8.39
N LEU A 455 0.40 28.95 -7.15
CA LEU A 455 -0.84 28.91 -6.35
C LEU A 455 -2.04 29.56 -7.09
N SER A 456 -1.78 30.62 -7.86
CA SER A 456 -2.78 31.32 -8.67
C SER A 456 -3.49 30.45 -9.72
N ASP A 457 -2.94 29.29 -10.12
CA ASP A 457 -3.61 28.34 -11.01
C ASP A 457 -4.75 27.55 -10.34
N PHE A 458 -4.91 27.68 -9.02
CA PHE A 458 -5.90 26.96 -8.23
C PHE A 458 -6.96 27.91 -7.64
N TYR A 459 -8.16 27.37 -7.45
CA TYR A 459 -9.06 27.82 -6.39
C TYR A 459 -8.66 27.07 -5.11
N ALA A 460 -8.06 27.79 -4.16
CA ALA A 460 -7.48 27.24 -2.94
C ALA A 460 -8.30 27.65 -1.72
N TYR A 461 -8.79 26.69 -0.92
CA TYR A 461 -9.59 26.96 0.28
C TYR A 461 -8.94 26.32 1.51
N SER A 462 -8.68 27.11 2.55
CA SER A 462 -8.20 26.62 3.85
C SER A 462 -9.30 26.73 4.92
N PRO A 463 -9.23 25.94 6.01
CA PRO A 463 -10.09 26.13 7.16
C PRO A 463 -9.93 27.55 7.75
N VAL A 464 -11.03 28.15 8.21
CA VAL A 464 -11.02 29.45 8.91
C VAL A 464 -10.33 29.34 10.28
N ARG A 465 -10.52 28.19 10.96
CA ARG A 465 -9.84 27.82 12.19
C ARG A 465 -9.26 26.43 12.02
N GLU A 466 -7.94 26.31 12.18
CA GLU A 466 -7.27 25.02 12.28
C GLU A 466 -7.60 24.38 13.65
N GLN A 467 -7.86 23.07 13.64
CA GLN A 467 -8.14 22.28 14.83
C GLN A 467 -7.34 20.99 14.80
N ASP A 468 -6.85 20.56 15.97
CA ASP A 468 -6.24 19.25 16.10
C ASP A 468 -7.26 18.12 15.89
N ALA A 469 -6.80 17.02 15.30
CA ALA A 469 -7.65 15.90 14.95
C ALA A 469 -8.30 15.22 16.16
N TYR A 470 -7.61 15.17 17.32
CA TYR A 470 -8.19 14.58 18.53
C TYR A 470 -9.29 15.45 19.12
N SER A 471 -9.20 16.78 19.03
CA SER A 471 -10.30 17.68 19.44
C SER A 471 -11.58 17.39 18.65
N ILE A 472 -11.45 17.21 17.33
CA ILE A 472 -12.59 16.86 16.46
C ILE A 472 -13.14 15.47 16.81
N LEU A 473 -12.27 14.45 16.91
CA LEU A 473 -12.72 13.09 17.20
C LEU A 473 -13.31 12.93 18.61
N ILE A 474 -12.78 13.60 19.63
CA ILE A 474 -13.34 13.61 20.99
C ILE A 474 -14.75 14.24 20.98
N SER A 475 -14.96 15.33 20.24
CA SER A 475 -16.31 15.88 20.02
C SER A 475 -17.23 14.89 19.28
N HIS A 476 -16.72 14.17 18.27
CA HIS A 476 -17.49 13.14 17.56
C HIS A 476 -17.85 11.94 18.45
N ILE A 477 -16.96 11.53 19.37
CA ILE A 477 -17.25 10.51 20.40
C ILE A 477 -18.35 11.01 21.33
N PHE A 478 -18.28 12.26 21.80
CA PHE A 478 -19.32 12.86 22.65
C PHE A 478 -20.68 12.99 21.95
N HIS A 479 -20.69 13.26 20.65
CA HIS A 479 -21.91 13.40 19.83
C HIS A 479 -22.36 12.12 19.10
N HIS A 480 -21.79 10.95 19.42
CA HIS A 480 -22.14 9.66 18.81
C HIS A 480 -21.99 9.59 17.27
N ARG A 481 -21.00 10.31 16.72
CA ARG A 481 -20.71 10.36 15.27
C ARG A 481 -19.79 9.22 14.84
N LYS A 482 -20.39 8.05 14.57
CA LYS A 482 -19.66 6.80 14.23
C LYS A 482 -18.95 6.82 12.87
N ASP A 483 -19.32 7.72 11.97
CA ASP A 483 -18.75 7.88 10.61
C ASP A 483 -17.24 8.21 10.59
N SER A 484 -16.71 8.73 11.69
CA SER A 484 -15.28 9.07 11.84
C SER A 484 -14.44 7.99 12.53
N PHE A 485 -14.96 6.78 12.71
CA PHE A 485 -14.29 5.68 13.43
C PHE A 485 -14.32 4.37 12.65
N VAL A 486 -13.34 3.50 12.92
CA VAL A 486 -13.21 2.21 12.22
C VAL A 486 -14.10 1.16 12.89
N THR A 487 -15.04 0.59 12.13
CA THR A 487 -15.87 -0.53 12.60
C THR A 487 -15.11 -1.86 12.55
N THR A 488 -15.57 -2.87 13.28
CA THR A 488 -15.02 -4.24 13.19
C THR A 488 -15.00 -4.75 11.75
N GLU A 489 -16.10 -4.59 11.01
CA GLU A 489 -16.20 -5.07 9.62
C GLU A 489 -15.20 -4.37 8.69
N ASN A 490 -15.10 -3.03 8.76
CA ASN A 490 -14.15 -2.26 7.96
C ASN A 490 -12.69 -2.56 8.33
N LEU A 491 -12.39 -2.76 9.61
CA LEU A 491 -11.07 -3.16 10.08
C LEU A 491 -10.65 -4.53 9.51
N LEU A 492 -11.54 -5.53 9.58
CA LEU A 492 -11.25 -6.86 9.08
C LEU A 492 -11.16 -6.87 7.54
N ALA A 493 -12.02 -6.13 6.84
CA ALA A 493 -11.95 -5.98 5.39
C ALA A 493 -10.64 -5.30 4.94
N SER A 494 -10.16 -4.28 5.67
CA SER A 494 -8.84 -3.69 5.47
C SER A 494 -7.72 -4.73 5.64
N TRP A 495 -7.74 -5.53 6.71
CA TRP A 495 -6.70 -6.53 6.93
C TRP A 495 -6.72 -7.70 5.95
N VAL A 496 -7.89 -8.13 5.45
CA VAL A 496 -8.01 -9.10 4.35
C VAL A 496 -7.27 -8.62 3.10
N PHE A 497 -7.36 -7.32 2.80
CA PHE A 497 -6.68 -6.70 1.66
C PHE A 497 -5.16 -6.53 1.88
N TRP A 498 -4.73 -6.16 3.09
CA TRP A 498 -3.32 -5.85 3.39
C TRP A 498 -2.43 -7.04 3.78
N THR A 499 -2.98 -8.07 4.43
CA THR A 499 -2.20 -9.21 4.95
C THR A 499 -1.43 -9.97 3.86
N PRO A 500 -2.01 -10.31 2.68
CA PRO A 500 -1.28 -11.03 1.63
C PRO A 500 -0.03 -10.29 1.13
N LEU A 501 -0.08 -8.95 1.08
CA LEU A 501 1.09 -8.15 0.71
C LEU A 501 2.18 -8.25 1.80
N LEU A 502 1.80 -8.06 3.06
CA LEU A 502 2.73 -8.12 4.20
C LEU A 502 3.44 -9.47 4.30
N GLU A 503 2.72 -10.56 4.08
CA GLU A 503 3.29 -11.92 4.01
C GLU A 503 4.26 -12.06 2.84
N SER A 504 3.88 -11.58 1.64
CA SER A 504 4.73 -11.65 0.44
C SER A 504 6.01 -10.80 0.52
N LEU A 505 6.01 -9.77 1.37
CA LEU A 505 7.15 -8.87 1.61
C LEU A 505 7.99 -9.27 2.84
N ALA A 506 7.57 -10.25 3.64
CA ALA A 506 8.21 -10.58 4.93
C ALA A 506 9.69 -11.01 4.85
N ARG A 507 10.18 -11.35 3.66
CA ARG A 507 11.58 -11.69 3.37
C ARG A 507 12.23 -10.78 2.32
N GLU A 508 11.54 -9.73 1.89
CA GLU A 508 12.08 -8.82 0.89
C GLU A 508 13.17 -7.94 1.50
N VAL A 509 14.28 -7.76 0.78
CA VAL A 509 15.34 -6.84 1.18
C VAL A 509 14.94 -5.43 0.72
N PRO A 510 14.64 -4.49 1.64
CA PRO A 510 14.24 -3.15 1.26
C PRO A 510 15.39 -2.38 0.59
N ARG A 511 15.09 -1.60 -0.45
CA ARG A 511 16.08 -0.73 -1.11
C ARG A 511 16.63 0.29 -0.12
N LEU A 512 17.96 0.32 0.03
CA LEU A 512 18.62 1.31 0.90
C LEU A 512 18.58 2.71 0.28
N TYR A 513 18.23 3.71 1.08
CA TYR A 513 18.28 5.13 0.71
C TYR A 513 19.02 5.97 1.78
N PRO A 514 19.75 7.05 1.43
CA PRO A 514 20.56 7.80 2.40
C PRO A 514 19.76 8.42 3.55
N GLY A 515 18.65 9.09 3.21
CA GLY A 515 17.84 9.92 4.10
C GLY A 515 17.87 11.40 3.68
N GLY A 516 16.74 12.10 3.84
CA GLY A 516 16.61 13.52 3.53
C GLY A 516 16.69 13.84 2.03
N ALA A 517 17.20 15.03 1.69
CA ALA A 517 17.34 15.47 0.30
C ALA A 517 18.35 14.63 -0.51
N GLU A 518 19.27 13.92 0.15
CA GLU A 518 20.25 13.02 -0.50
C GLU A 518 19.60 11.77 -1.12
N ASN A 519 18.31 11.53 -0.87
CA ASN A 519 17.55 10.45 -1.52
C ASN A 519 17.57 10.55 -3.04
N GLY A 520 17.51 11.78 -3.58
CA GLY A 520 17.39 12.02 -5.02
C GLY A 520 16.34 11.09 -5.67
N PRO A 521 16.64 10.52 -6.84
CA PRO A 521 15.74 9.61 -7.56
C PRO A 521 15.81 8.14 -7.11
N VAL A 522 16.52 7.81 -6.01
CA VAL A 522 16.74 6.39 -5.60
C VAL A 522 15.43 5.69 -5.23
N LEU A 523 14.46 6.45 -4.73
CA LEU A 523 13.12 5.99 -4.35
C LEU A 523 12.05 6.22 -5.43
N ASP A 524 12.41 6.83 -6.56
CA ASP A 524 11.47 7.02 -7.67
C ASP A 524 11.03 5.67 -8.22
N PHE A 525 9.74 5.56 -8.55
CA PHE A 525 9.15 4.33 -9.05
C PHE A 525 8.20 4.59 -10.21
N GLU A 526 8.15 3.62 -11.11
CA GLU A 526 7.26 3.58 -12.27
C GLU A 526 6.30 2.40 -12.10
N PHE A 527 5.11 2.55 -12.69
CA PHE A 527 4.14 1.46 -12.76
C PHE A 527 3.84 1.10 -14.22
N SER A 528 3.70 -0.20 -14.48
CA SER A 528 3.19 -0.73 -15.74
C SER A 528 2.13 -1.79 -15.47
N SER A 529 0.94 -1.58 -16.05
CA SER A 529 -0.27 -2.37 -15.78
C SER A 529 -0.55 -2.54 -14.27
N ASN A 530 -0.17 -3.68 -13.67
CA ASN A 530 -0.42 -4.02 -12.27
C ASN A 530 0.87 -4.08 -11.42
N ARG A 531 2.03 -3.68 -11.96
CA ARG A 531 3.33 -3.83 -11.32
C ARG A 531 3.96 -2.48 -11.00
N LEU A 532 4.56 -2.36 -9.83
CA LEU A 532 5.53 -1.32 -9.49
C LEU A 532 6.95 -1.83 -9.62
N SER A 533 7.84 -0.93 -10.04
CA SER A 533 9.29 -1.11 -9.99
C SER A 533 9.95 0.25 -9.80
N PHE A 534 11.05 0.30 -9.06
CA PHE A 534 11.85 1.52 -9.02
C PHE A 534 12.32 1.92 -10.43
N SER A 535 12.28 3.21 -10.77
CA SER A 535 12.65 3.72 -12.10
C SER A 535 14.15 3.53 -12.38
N GLN A 536 14.97 3.66 -11.33
CA GLN A 536 16.40 3.40 -11.38
C GLN A 536 16.71 1.96 -10.97
N PRO A 537 17.71 1.30 -11.60
CA PRO A 537 18.23 0.04 -11.11
C PRO A 537 18.68 0.18 -9.64
N PRO A 538 18.70 -0.91 -8.85
CA PRO A 538 19.29 -0.84 -7.51
C PRO A 538 20.74 -0.35 -7.62
N PRO A 539 21.18 0.57 -6.74
CA PRO A 539 22.54 1.10 -6.82
C PRO A 539 23.57 -0.03 -6.71
N GLU A 540 24.43 -0.18 -7.72
CA GLU A 540 25.64 -1.01 -7.64
C GLU A 540 26.61 -0.44 -6.57
N GLN A 541 27.31 -1.30 -5.81
CA GLN A 541 28.54 -0.93 -5.08
C GLN A 541 29.74 -1.63 -5.81
N VAL A 542 31.00 -1.79 -5.33
CA VAL A 542 32.08 -2.55 -6.09
C VAL A 542 32.90 -3.63 -5.31
N VAL A 543 32.61 -4.95 -5.38
CA VAL A 543 33.04 -5.97 -4.37
C VAL A 543 34.56 -6.06 -4.16
N PRO A 544 35.09 -6.17 -2.91
CA PRO A 544 36.52 -6.31 -2.71
C PRO A 544 36.93 -7.77 -2.47
N GLY A 545 38.03 -8.17 -3.13
CA GLY A 545 38.70 -9.45 -2.89
C GLY A 545 39.47 -9.51 -1.56
N PRO A 546 40.17 -10.62 -1.28
CA PRO A 546 40.75 -10.89 0.03
C PRO A 546 41.96 -9.98 0.33
N GLY A 547 41.89 -9.21 1.41
CA GLY A 547 43.07 -8.55 1.98
C GLY A 547 42.89 -7.21 2.72
N SER A 548 41.72 -6.56 2.66
CA SER A 548 41.51 -5.25 3.30
C SER A 548 40.16 -5.10 4.00
N VAL A 549 40.12 -4.27 5.04
CA VAL A 549 38.91 -3.94 5.82
C VAL A 549 37.97 -3.07 4.95
N PRO A 550 36.63 -3.28 4.96
CA PRO A 550 35.75 -2.67 3.96
C PRO A 550 35.48 -1.18 4.20
N THR A 551 35.39 -0.41 3.11
CA THR A 551 34.92 0.98 3.08
C THR A 551 33.77 1.13 2.05
N PRO A 552 32.95 2.21 2.12
CA PRO A 552 31.64 2.26 1.45
C PRO A 552 31.59 2.23 -0.09
N SER A 553 32.73 2.09 -0.78
CA SER A 553 32.78 1.96 -2.23
C SER A 553 32.58 0.54 -2.77
N HIS A 554 32.30 -0.49 -1.94
CA HIS A 554 32.64 -1.88 -2.32
C HIS A 554 31.63 -3.07 -2.10
N PHE A 555 30.59 -3.30 -2.93
CA PHE A 555 29.78 -4.56 -3.09
C PHE A 555 29.00 -4.67 -4.46
N GLN A 556 29.66 -4.92 -5.61
CA GLN A 556 29.07 -4.97 -6.99
C GLN A 556 28.14 -6.14 -7.34
N VAL A 557 27.23 -5.83 -8.28
CA VAL A 557 26.84 -6.73 -9.39
C VAL A 557 27.96 -6.71 -10.42
N LEU A 558 28.68 -7.83 -10.60
CA LEU A 558 29.72 -7.92 -11.63
C LEU A 558 29.11 -7.82 -13.04
N THR A 559 29.27 -6.67 -13.70
CA THR A 559 29.27 -6.56 -15.17
C THR A 559 30.55 -7.18 -15.73
N ALA A 560 30.75 -8.46 -15.42
CA ALA A 560 31.86 -9.25 -15.90
C ALA A 560 31.71 -9.53 -17.40
N LYS A 561 32.84 -9.91 -18.02
CA LYS A 561 32.83 -10.52 -19.35
C LYS A 561 33.05 -12.02 -19.21
N TYR A 562 32.11 -12.82 -19.67
CA TYR A 562 32.30 -14.26 -19.87
C TYR A 562 32.59 -14.49 -21.35
N ARG A 563 33.77 -15.07 -21.67
CA ARG A 563 34.26 -15.22 -23.06
C ARG A 563 34.15 -13.91 -23.86
N HIS A 564 34.65 -12.81 -23.30
CA HIS A 564 34.59 -11.43 -23.83
C HIS A 564 33.18 -10.82 -24.03
N SER A 565 32.12 -11.57 -23.76
CA SER A 565 30.71 -11.16 -23.91
C SER A 565 30.11 -10.76 -22.54
N PRO A 566 29.12 -9.87 -22.48
CA PRO A 566 28.46 -9.50 -21.22
C PRO A 566 27.95 -10.70 -20.43
N LEU A 567 28.27 -10.74 -19.14
CA LEU A 567 27.71 -11.66 -18.17
C LEU A 567 26.76 -10.90 -17.24
N ILE A 568 25.57 -11.45 -17.04
CA ILE A 568 24.60 -11.07 -16.03
C ILE A 568 24.56 -12.23 -15.03
N SER A 569 24.81 -11.95 -13.75
CA SER A 569 24.70 -12.94 -12.68
C SER A 569 23.90 -12.40 -11.50
N ALA A 570 23.03 -13.25 -10.96
CA ALA A 570 22.11 -12.94 -9.87
C ALA A 570 21.66 -14.24 -9.16
N TRP A 571 20.80 -14.14 -8.16
CA TRP A 571 20.09 -15.30 -7.63
C TRP A 571 19.10 -15.87 -8.68
N PRO A 572 18.74 -17.17 -8.63
CA PRO A 572 17.92 -17.82 -9.65
C PRO A 572 16.64 -17.06 -10.05
N GLU A 573 15.84 -16.60 -9.08
CA GLU A 573 14.59 -15.87 -9.33
C GLU A 573 14.83 -14.51 -10.02
N GLU A 574 15.83 -13.76 -9.54
CA GLU A 574 16.19 -12.44 -10.07
C GLU A 574 16.80 -12.55 -11.48
N LEU A 575 17.65 -13.56 -11.72
CA LEU A 575 18.23 -13.85 -13.02
C LEU A 575 17.14 -14.17 -14.06
N ILE A 576 16.17 -15.01 -13.68
CA ILE A 576 15.04 -15.39 -14.51
C ILE A 576 14.13 -14.18 -14.78
N ALA A 577 13.81 -13.38 -13.77
CA ALA A 577 13.04 -12.15 -13.93
C ALA A 577 13.74 -11.14 -14.86
N ARG A 578 15.06 -10.98 -14.73
CA ARG A 578 15.88 -10.13 -15.59
C ARG A 578 15.91 -10.63 -17.03
N LEU A 579 16.14 -11.92 -17.25
CA LEU A 579 16.13 -12.51 -18.59
C LEU A 579 14.75 -12.41 -19.24
N ALA A 580 13.66 -12.63 -18.50
CA ALA A 580 12.29 -12.45 -19.00
C ALA A 580 12.06 -11.00 -19.48
N GLY A 581 12.44 -10.00 -18.67
CA GLY A 581 12.34 -8.58 -19.05
C GLY A 581 13.23 -8.21 -20.23
N ASP A 582 14.44 -8.77 -20.33
CA ASP A 582 15.35 -8.55 -21.47
C ASP A 582 14.81 -9.18 -22.79
N ILE A 583 14.03 -10.26 -22.70
CA ILE A 583 13.31 -10.87 -23.84
C ILE A 583 12.07 -10.04 -24.19
N GLU A 584 11.27 -9.63 -23.22
CA GLU A 584 10.07 -8.78 -23.43
C GLU A 584 10.45 -7.45 -24.09
N ALA A 585 11.49 -6.78 -23.59
CA ALA A 585 11.99 -5.55 -24.17
C ALA A 585 12.56 -5.76 -25.60
N ALA A 586 13.12 -6.94 -25.91
CA ALA A 586 13.51 -7.29 -27.27
C ALA A 586 12.27 -7.51 -28.17
N ALA A 587 11.25 -8.20 -27.67
CA ALA A 587 9.99 -8.44 -28.36
C ALA A 587 9.27 -7.14 -28.73
N VAL A 588 9.08 -6.24 -27.77
CA VAL A 588 8.43 -4.93 -27.98
C VAL A 588 9.18 -4.12 -29.05
N ARG A 589 10.51 -4.02 -28.95
CA ARG A 589 11.32 -3.30 -29.95
C ARG A 589 11.26 -3.92 -31.34
N ALA A 590 11.27 -5.25 -31.44
CA ALA A 590 11.20 -5.96 -32.72
C ALA A 590 9.82 -5.78 -33.37
N VAL A 591 8.73 -5.97 -32.61
CA VAL A 591 7.35 -5.77 -33.10
C VAL A 591 7.10 -4.32 -33.53
N GLN A 592 7.56 -3.33 -32.75
CA GLN A 592 7.46 -1.92 -33.14
C GLN A 592 8.19 -1.58 -34.44
N ARG A 593 9.34 -2.24 -34.72
CA ARG A 593 10.20 -1.92 -35.87
C ARG A 593 9.92 -2.77 -37.12
N PHE A 594 9.46 -4.00 -36.94
CA PHE A 594 9.35 -5.00 -38.02
C PHE A 594 7.96 -5.68 -38.08
N GLY A 595 7.03 -5.33 -37.19
CA GLY A 595 5.68 -5.91 -37.11
C GLY A 595 5.59 -7.32 -36.51
N LYS A 596 6.74 -7.96 -36.26
CA LYS A 596 6.88 -9.31 -35.73
C LYS A 596 8.18 -9.49 -34.96
N PHE A 597 8.25 -10.52 -34.11
CA PHE A 597 9.43 -10.92 -33.34
C PHE A 597 9.65 -12.43 -33.48
N HIS A 598 10.84 -12.85 -33.88
CA HIS A 598 11.20 -14.27 -34.01
C HIS A 598 12.09 -14.72 -32.84
N LEU A 599 11.51 -15.50 -31.93
CA LEU A 599 12.14 -16.03 -30.72
C LEU A 599 12.35 -17.54 -30.84
N ALA A 600 13.60 -17.99 -30.81
CA ALA A 600 13.94 -19.40 -30.77
C ALA A 600 14.32 -19.84 -29.34
N LEU A 601 13.76 -20.95 -28.87
CA LEU A 601 13.90 -21.47 -27.51
C LEU A 601 14.51 -22.87 -27.51
N SER A 602 15.62 -23.05 -26.78
CA SER A 602 16.13 -24.38 -26.42
C SER A 602 15.29 -24.99 -25.30
N GLY A 603 15.21 -26.31 -25.27
CA GLY A 603 14.48 -27.05 -24.23
C GLY A 603 15.33 -27.47 -23.04
N GLY A 604 14.92 -28.55 -22.38
CA GLY A 604 15.49 -29.03 -21.11
C GLY A 604 14.94 -28.34 -19.86
N SER A 605 15.56 -28.60 -18.71
CA SER A 605 15.05 -28.13 -17.40
C SER A 605 15.39 -26.67 -17.06
N SER A 606 16.54 -26.16 -17.50
CA SER A 606 16.98 -24.79 -17.21
C SER A 606 16.01 -23.67 -17.65
N PRO A 607 15.35 -23.72 -18.83
CA PRO A 607 14.40 -22.67 -19.23
C PRO A 607 13.00 -22.79 -18.59
N VAL A 608 12.68 -23.83 -17.82
CA VAL A 608 11.31 -24.03 -17.27
C VAL A 608 10.86 -22.85 -16.39
N ALA A 609 11.73 -22.37 -15.50
CA ALA A 609 11.44 -21.19 -14.67
C ALA A 609 11.23 -19.92 -15.51
N LEU A 610 11.93 -19.79 -16.64
CA LEU A 610 11.76 -18.67 -17.57
C LEU A 610 10.41 -18.74 -18.30
N PHE A 611 9.99 -19.94 -18.73
CA PHE A 611 8.68 -20.14 -19.35
C PHE A 611 7.55 -19.77 -18.40
N GLN A 612 7.63 -20.22 -17.15
CA GLN A 612 6.69 -19.84 -16.09
C GLN A 612 6.69 -18.32 -15.83
N GLN A 613 7.86 -17.68 -15.79
CA GLN A 613 7.97 -16.23 -15.61
C GLN A 613 7.37 -15.45 -16.78
N LEU A 614 7.65 -15.85 -18.02
CA LEU A 614 7.07 -15.25 -19.23
C LEU A 614 5.55 -15.44 -19.29
N ALA A 615 5.02 -16.55 -18.78
CA ALA A 615 3.58 -16.78 -18.66
C ALA A 615 2.89 -15.77 -17.72
N THR A 616 3.57 -15.26 -16.69
CA THR A 616 2.99 -14.22 -15.81
C THR A 616 2.84 -12.86 -16.50
N GLY A 617 3.64 -12.57 -17.54
CA GLY A 617 3.70 -11.30 -18.27
C GLY A 617 2.62 -11.08 -19.34
N HIS A 618 1.49 -11.78 -19.24
CA HIS A 618 0.47 -11.93 -20.29
C HIS A 618 -0.13 -10.65 -20.91
N TYR A 619 -0.05 -9.48 -20.25
CA TYR A 619 -0.52 -8.20 -20.80
C TYR A 619 0.58 -7.31 -21.41
N GLY A 620 1.85 -7.49 -21.05
CA GLY A 620 2.96 -6.65 -21.54
C GLY A 620 3.65 -7.19 -22.79
N PHE A 621 3.77 -8.51 -22.87
CA PHE A 621 4.49 -9.18 -23.95
C PHE A 621 3.64 -9.25 -25.24
N PRO A 622 4.19 -8.89 -26.42
CA PRO A 622 3.43 -8.84 -27.69
C PRO A 622 3.23 -10.23 -28.33
N TRP A 623 2.56 -11.14 -27.62
CA TRP A 623 2.35 -12.54 -28.03
C TRP A 623 1.65 -12.70 -29.40
N ALA A 624 0.72 -11.81 -29.74
CA ALA A 624 0.03 -11.81 -31.04
C ALA A 624 0.98 -11.63 -32.25
N HIS A 625 2.15 -11.04 -32.03
CA HIS A 625 3.17 -10.73 -33.05
C HIS A 625 4.48 -11.51 -32.84
N THR A 626 4.51 -12.45 -31.89
CA THR A 626 5.70 -13.25 -31.57
C THR A 626 5.59 -14.63 -32.22
N HIS A 627 6.59 -14.99 -33.02
CA HIS A 627 6.80 -16.35 -33.53
C HIS A 627 7.74 -17.11 -32.61
N LEU A 628 7.32 -18.29 -32.15
CA LEU A 628 8.06 -19.19 -31.26
C LEU A 628 8.59 -20.39 -32.04
N TRP A 629 9.90 -20.59 -31.98
CA TRP A 629 10.61 -21.65 -32.68
C TRP A 629 11.35 -22.52 -31.66
N LEU A 630 11.40 -23.83 -31.88
CA LEU A 630 12.32 -24.69 -31.13
C LEU A 630 13.74 -24.61 -31.71
N VAL A 631 14.73 -24.53 -30.83
CA VAL A 631 16.16 -24.61 -31.16
C VAL A 631 16.62 -26.06 -31.29
N ASP A 632 16.04 -26.95 -30.50
CA ASP A 632 16.32 -28.38 -30.52
C ASP A 632 15.12 -29.19 -30.06
N GLU A 633 15.02 -30.44 -30.50
CA GLU A 633 13.95 -31.37 -30.12
C GLU A 633 14.44 -32.83 -30.14
N ARG A 634 13.87 -33.64 -29.24
CA ARG A 634 14.08 -35.07 -29.16
C ARG A 634 13.25 -35.79 -30.21
N CYS A 635 13.80 -36.87 -30.78
CA CYS A 635 13.07 -37.72 -31.72
C CYS A 635 12.07 -38.64 -30.99
N VAL A 636 11.07 -38.01 -30.37
CA VAL A 636 9.92 -38.58 -29.65
C VAL A 636 8.64 -37.87 -30.14
N PRO A 637 7.43 -38.39 -29.89
CA PRO A 637 6.20 -37.68 -30.22
C PRO A 637 6.09 -36.34 -29.49
N LEU A 638 5.47 -35.32 -30.10
CA LEU A 638 5.35 -33.97 -29.52
C LEU A 638 4.49 -33.87 -28.24
N TRP A 639 3.80 -34.96 -27.87
CA TRP A 639 3.03 -35.09 -26.62
C TRP A 639 3.79 -35.86 -25.52
N ASP A 640 4.96 -36.42 -25.84
CA ASP A 640 5.78 -37.19 -24.91
C ASP A 640 6.39 -36.27 -23.83
N PRO A 641 6.44 -36.67 -22.54
CA PRO A 641 7.05 -35.87 -21.49
C PRO A 641 8.54 -35.52 -21.69
N GLU A 642 9.26 -36.23 -22.57
CA GLU A 642 10.63 -35.90 -22.95
C GLU A 642 10.73 -34.83 -24.06
N SER A 643 9.64 -34.47 -24.73
CA SER A 643 9.62 -33.47 -25.81
C SER A 643 9.83 -32.06 -25.27
N ASN A 644 10.73 -31.31 -25.91
CA ASN A 644 10.95 -29.88 -25.65
C ASN A 644 9.69 -29.06 -26.00
N PHE A 645 8.94 -29.45 -27.04
CA PHE A 645 7.63 -28.88 -27.35
C PHE A 645 6.61 -29.12 -26.24
N GLN A 646 6.54 -30.34 -25.69
CA GLN A 646 5.64 -30.64 -24.57
C GLN A 646 5.94 -29.75 -23.36
N GLY A 647 7.23 -29.57 -23.01
CA GLY A 647 7.64 -28.68 -21.92
C GLY A 647 7.28 -27.21 -22.18
N LEU A 648 7.45 -26.74 -23.41
CA LEU A 648 7.03 -25.39 -23.83
C LEU A 648 5.50 -25.23 -23.76
N GLN A 649 4.74 -26.27 -24.15
CA GLN A 649 3.28 -26.28 -24.08
C GLN A 649 2.78 -26.23 -22.64
N ALA A 650 3.37 -27.05 -21.75
CA ALA A 650 2.99 -27.19 -20.35
C ALA A 650 3.41 -26.01 -19.46
N HIS A 651 4.43 -25.24 -19.84
CA HIS A 651 4.94 -24.14 -19.01
C HIS A 651 4.77 -22.74 -19.60
N LEU A 652 4.46 -22.62 -20.90
CA LEU A 652 4.18 -21.33 -21.54
C LEU A 652 2.87 -21.34 -22.33
N LEU A 653 2.74 -22.16 -23.38
CA LEU A 653 1.67 -21.97 -24.39
C LEU A 653 0.26 -22.20 -23.85
N GLN A 654 0.06 -23.01 -22.81
CA GLN A 654 -1.25 -23.14 -22.17
C GLN A 654 -1.68 -21.92 -21.33
N HIS A 655 -0.74 -20.99 -21.05
CA HIS A 655 -0.96 -19.82 -20.20
C HIS A 655 -0.97 -18.49 -20.97
N VAL A 656 -0.44 -18.45 -22.20
CA VAL A 656 -0.36 -17.24 -23.04
C VAL A 656 -1.11 -17.39 -24.36
N ARG A 657 -1.57 -16.28 -24.94
CA ARG A 657 -2.31 -16.28 -26.21
C ARG A 657 -1.38 -16.00 -27.39
N VAL A 658 -0.67 -17.03 -27.86
CA VAL A 658 0.08 -17.00 -29.12
C VAL A 658 -0.81 -17.58 -30.24
N PRO A 659 -0.93 -16.92 -31.41
CA PRO A 659 -1.65 -17.50 -32.54
C PRO A 659 -1.01 -18.82 -32.99
N HIS A 660 -1.83 -19.85 -33.29
CA HIS A 660 -1.30 -21.18 -33.62
C HIS A 660 -0.32 -21.17 -34.81
N TYR A 661 -0.52 -20.30 -35.80
CA TYR A 661 0.37 -20.15 -36.96
C TYR A 661 1.71 -19.45 -36.64
N ASN A 662 1.89 -18.96 -35.41
CA ASN A 662 3.14 -18.41 -34.90
C ASN A 662 3.93 -19.42 -34.03
N VAL A 663 3.44 -20.66 -33.87
CA VAL A 663 4.11 -21.70 -33.08
C VAL A 663 4.69 -22.73 -34.03
N HIS A 664 6.03 -22.85 -34.03
CA HIS A 664 6.80 -23.63 -34.99
C HIS A 664 7.54 -24.78 -34.27
N PRO A 665 6.88 -25.93 -34.03
CA PRO A 665 7.53 -27.13 -33.51
C PRO A 665 8.47 -27.76 -34.55
N MET A 666 9.55 -28.39 -34.09
CA MET A 666 10.39 -29.19 -34.99
C MET A 666 9.62 -30.43 -35.49
N PRO A 667 9.62 -30.72 -36.81
CA PRO A 667 8.90 -31.86 -37.40
C PRO A 667 9.67 -33.18 -37.19
N VAL A 668 9.83 -33.58 -35.92
CA VAL A 668 10.49 -34.82 -35.49
C VAL A 668 9.64 -36.07 -35.74
N GLN A 669 8.32 -35.93 -35.89
CA GLN A 669 7.40 -37.01 -36.24
C GLN A 669 6.67 -36.70 -37.55
N ARG A 670 6.88 -37.52 -38.58
CA ARG A 670 6.16 -37.45 -39.88
C ARG A 670 5.84 -38.86 -40.37
N HIS A 671 4.73 -39.04 -41.07
CA HIS A 671 4.28 -40.36 -41.57
C HIS A 671 4.33 -41.48 -40.51
N GLN A 672 3.99 -41.15 -39.25
CA GLN A 672 4.08 -42.01 -38.06
C GLN A 672 5.49 -42.47 -37.63
N ARG A 673 6.55 -42.01 -38.31
CA ARG A 673 7.95 -42.31 -37.99
C ARG A 673 8.60 -41.17 -37.22
N LEU A 674 9.54 -41.51 -36.35
CA LEU A 674 10.36 -40.56 -35.60
C LEU A 674 11.70 -40.39 -36.32
N CYS A 675 12.00 -39.17 -36.75
CA CYS A 675 13.27 -38.79 -37.36
C CYS A 675 13.82 -39.76 -38.44
N ALA A 676 12.97 -40.30 -39.34
CA ALA A 676 13.48 -41.02 -40.52
C ALA A 676 14.00 -40.03 -41.58
N GLU A 677 15.14 -40.32 -42.24
CA GLU A 677 15.78 -39.39 -43.20
C GLU A 677 14.89 -39.08 -44.40
N GLU A 678 14.21 -40.11 -44.91
CA GLU A 678 13.21 -40.07 -45.97
C GLU A 678 12.08 -39.04 -45.72
N ASP A 679 11.78 -38.73 -44.46
CA ASP A 679 10.75 -37.76 -44.11
C ASP A 679 11.22 -36.29 -44.20
N GLN A 680 12.49 -36.04 -44.49
CA GLN A 680 13.07 -34.71 -44.75
C GLN A 680 12.74 -33.63 -43.70
N GLY A 681 12.45 -34.01 -42.45
CA GLY A 681 11.94 -33.08 -41.42
C GLY A 681 12.87 -31.89 -41.15
N ALA A 682 14.19 -32.12 -41.09
CA ALA A 682 15.17 -31.05 -40.91
C ALA A 682 15.15 -30.04 -42.08
N GLN A 683 15.02 -30.54 -43.31
CA GLN A 683 14.93 -29.69 -44.50
C GLN A 683 13.61 -28.89 -44.53
N ALA A 684 12.47 -29.51 -44.21
CA ALA A 684 11.19 -28.82 -44.13
C ALA A 684 11.20 -27.65 -43.11
N TYR A 685 11.82 -27.85 -41.93
CA TYR A 685 11.97 -26.80 -40.93
C TYR A 685 12.96 -25.71 -41.38
N ALA A 686 14.03 -26.07 -42.10
CA ALA A 686 14.96 -25.10 -42.70
C ALA A 686 14.29 -24.24 -43.79
N GLU A 687 13.41 -24.83 -44.60
CA GLU A 687 12.62 -24.13 -45.61
C GLU A 687 11.61 -23.17 -44.96
N GLU A 688 10.93 -23.59 -43.90
CA GLU A 688 10.00 -22.75 -43.13
C GLU A 688 10.72 -21.56 -42.46
N ILE A 689 11.88 -21.79 -41.84
CA ILE A 689 12.74 -20.73 -41.29
C ILE A 689 13.17 -19.75 -42.39
N SER A 690 13.55 -20.27 -43.57
CA SER A 690 13.99 -19.42 -44.69
C SER A 690 12.87 -18.59 -45.30
N ALA A 691 11.63 -19.08 -45.27
CA ALA A 691 10.44 -18.38 -45.74
C ALA A 691 9.95 -17.31 -44.75
N LEU A 692 9.97 -17.59 -43.44
CA LEU A 692 9.37 -16.73 -42.43
C LEU A 692 10.36 -15.81 -41.71
N VAL A 693 11.61 -16.22 -41.53
CA VAL A 693 12.66 -15.46 -40.81
C VAL A 693 13.58 -14.77 -41.81
N THR A 694 13.50 -13.44 -41.90
CA THR A 694 14.30 -12.65 -42.86
C THR A 694 15.80 -12.94 -42.71
N ASN A 695 16.46 -13.33 -43.80
CA ASN A 695 17.87 -13.75 -43.86
C ASN A 695 18.23 -14.93 -42.92
N SER A 696 17.24 -15.71 -42.46
CA SER A 696 17.39 -16.71 -41.40
C SER A 696 18.02 -16.13 -40.12
N SER A 697 17.74 -14.86 -39.81
CA SER A 697 18.29 -14.15 -38.65
C SER A 697 17.21 -13.95 -37.58
N PHE A 698 17.21 -14.82 -36.56
CA PHE A 698 16.32 -14.69 -35.41
C PHE A 698 16.58 -13.40 -34.63
N ASP A 699 15.53 -12.80 -34.06
CA ASP A 699 15.68 -11.63 -33.21
C ASP A 699 16.30 -11.99 -31.86
N LEU A 700 15.93 -13.15 -31.31
CA LEU A 700 16.54 -13.71 -30.11
C LEU A 700 16.57 -15.24 -30.17
N VAL A 701 17.73 -15.84 -29.84
CA VAL A 701 17.89 -17.27 -29.59
C VAL A 701 18.25 -17.48 -28.12
N LEU A 702 17.48 -18.30 -27.42
CA LEU A 702 17.77 -18.74 -26.05
C LEU A 702 18.40 -20.13 -26.07
N LEU A 703 19.57 -20.26 -25.43
CA LEU A 703 20.35 -21.49 -25.33
C LEU A 703 20.55 -21.91 -23.88
N GLY A 704 20.60 -23.21 -23.63
CA GLY A 704 21.17 -23.80 -22.41
C GLY A 704 22.62 -24.26 -22.62
N MET A 705 23.32 -24.59 -21.53
CA MET A 705 24.64 -25.25 -21.56
C MET A 705 24.60 -26.58 -20.79
N GLY A 706 25.03 -27.66 -21.45
CA GLY A 706 25.22 -29.00 -20.86
C GLY A 706 26.38 -29.05 -19.85
N THR A 707 26.40 -30.07 -18.99
CA THR A 707 27.51 -30.31 -18.03
C THR A 707 28.83 -30.73 -18.71
N ASP A 708 28.76 -31.02 -20.00
CA ASP A 708 29.82 -31.40 -20.94
C ASP A 708 30.16 -30.28 -21.95
N GLY A 709 29.41 -29.17 -21.93
CA GLY A 709 29.55 -28.05 -22.87
C GLY A 709 28.70 -28.18 -24.14
N HIS A 710 27.77 -29.14 -24.23
CA HIS A 710 26.77 -29.18 -25.31
C HIS A 710 25.81 -27.98 -25.25
N THR A 711 25.21 -27.63 -26.38
CA THR A 711 24.14 -26.62 -26.48
C THR A 711 23.28 -26.92 -27.70
N ALA A 712 21.99 -26.57 -27.70
CA ALA A 712 21.09 -26.83 -28.84
C ALA A 712 21.11 -28.30 -29.33
N SER A 713 21.34 -29.28 -28.45
CA SER A 713 21.63 -30.69 -28.82
C SER A 713 22.79 -30.90 -29.83
N LEU A 714 23.73 -29.96 -29.94
CA LEU A 714 25.06 -30.13 -30.53
C LEU A 714 26.01 -30.66 -29.45
N PHE A 715 26.55 -31.87 -29.60
CA PHE A 715 27.33 -32.57 -28.56
C PHE A 715 28.85 -32.60 -28.82
N PRO A 716 29.70 -32.63 -27.78
CA PRO A 716 31.14 -32.84 -27.91
C PRO A 716 31.51 -34.03 -28.79
N GLN A 717 32.56 -33.87 -29.60
CA GLN A 717 33.09 -34.83 -30.58
C GLN A 717 32.13 -35.21 -31.73
N SER A 718 30.89 -34.71 -31.77
CA SER A 718 30.03 -34.81 -32.95
C SER A 718 30.45 -33.78 -34.00
N PRO A 719 30.70 -34.15 -35.27
CA PRO A 719 31.02 -33.19 -36.31
C PRO A 719 29.75 -32.44 -36.82
N THR A 720 28.57 -33.01 -36.61
CA THR A 720 27.35 -32.56 -37.29
C THR A 720 26.81 -31.24 -36.73
N GLY A 721 26.57 -30.27 -37.61
CA GLY A 721 25.97 -28.97 -37.26
C GLY A 721 26.92 -27.93 -36.67
N LEU A 722 28.22 -28.23 -36.58
CA LEU A 722 29.22 -27.25 -36.14
C LEU A 722 29.68 -26.31 -37.27
N ASP A 723 29.65 -26.81 -38.51
CA ASP A 723 30.00 -26.12 -39.75
C ASP A 723 29.07 -26.53 -40.92
N GLY A 724 29.25 -25.89 -42.08
CA GLY A 724 28.46 -26.13 -43.31
C GLY A 724 27.29 -25.17 -43.52
N GLU A 725 26.53 -25.39 -44.59
CA GLU A 725 25.42 -24.52 -45.03
C GLU A 725 24.03 -24.97 -44.53
N GLN A 726 23.92 -26.19 -43.98
CA GLN A 726 22.66 -26.72 -43.46
C GLN A 726 22.17 -25.89 -42.27
N LEU A 727 20.95 -25.37 -42.35
CA LEU A 727 20.35 -24.55 -41.29
C LEU A 727 19.86 -25.38 -40.09
N VAL A 728 19.36 -26.59 -40.37
CA VAL A 728 18.82 -27.53 -39.39
C VAL A 728 19.47 -28.88 -39.67
N VAL A 729 19.92 -29.54 -38.61
CA VAL A 729 20.65 -30.81 -38.68
C VAL A 729 20.02 -31.86 -37.77
N ARG A 730 20.48 -33.10 -37.94
CA ARG A 730 20.27 -34.17 -36.97
C ARG A 730 21.53 -34.42 -36.20
N THR A 731 21.38 -34.68 -34.91
CA THR A 731 22.49 -35.00 -34.02
C THR A 731 22.17 -36.24 -33.20
N GLU A 732 23.22 -36.84 -32.66
CA GLU A 732 23.13 -38.00 -31.77
C GLU A 732 23.65 -37.59 -30.40
N SER A 733 22.80 -37.79 -29.39
CA SER A 733 23.05 -37.57 -27.98
C SER A 733 23.79 -38.77 -27.39
N PRO A 734 24.73 -38.60 -26.45
CA PRO A 734 25.35 -39.72 -25.73
C PRO A 734 24.40 -40.44 -24.77
N SER A 735 23.21 -39.89 -24.53
CA SER A 735 22.17 -40.45 -23.66
C SER A 735 20.82 -40.56 -24.39
N ARG A 736 19.96 -41.48 -23.94
CA ARG A 736 18.61 -41.67 -24.51
C ARG A 736 17.70 -40.45 -24.26
N PRO A 737 16.73 -40.19 -25.16
CA PRO A 737 16.60 -40.71 -26.53
C PRO A 737 17.82 -40.29 -27.35
N PHE A 738 18.41 -41.15 -28.19
CA PHE A 738 19.68 -40.84 -28.82
C PHE A 738 19.53 -39.80 -29.95
N GLN A 739 18.54 -39.94 -30.83
CA GLN A 739 18.37 -39.01 -31.94
C GLN A 739 17.75 -37.67 -31.51
N ARG A 740 18.22 -36.61 -32.16
CA ARG A 740 17.83 -35.21 -31.97
C ARG A 740 17.70 -34.48 -33.31
N MET A 741 16.86 -33.46 -33.35
CA MET A 741 16.87 -32.42 -34.36
C MET A 741 17.36 -31.11 -33.72
N SER A 742 18.12 -30.31 -34.45
CA SER A 742 18.88 -29.18 -33.90
C SER A 742 19.07 -28.07 -34.94
N LEU A 743 19.02 -26.80 -34.53
CA LEU A 743 19.53 -25.70 -35.34
C LEU A 743 21.06 -25.75 -35.40
N SER A 744 21.63 -25.58 -36.58
CA SER A 744 23.09 -25.60 -36.74
C SER A 744 23.74 -24.37 -36.09
N LEU A 745 25.00 -24.52 -35.68
CA LEU A 745 25.80 -23.44 -35.11
C LEU A 745 25.95 -22.23 -36.06
N PRO A 746 26.12 -22.41 -37.39
CA PRO A 746 26.03 -21.31 -38.35
C PRO A 746 24.69 -20.56 -38.34
N LEU A 747 23.56 -21.23 -38.15
CA LEU A 747 22.25 -20.57 -38.05
C LEU A 747 22.11 -19.81 -36.71
N ILE A 748 22.48 -20.44 -35.59
CA ILE A 748 22.47 -19.80 -34.27
C ILE A 748 23.28 -18.49 -34.29
N ASN A 749 24.44 -18.50 -34.95
CA ASN A 749 25.32 -17.34 -35.06
C ASN A 749 24.81 -16.23 -36.03
N ARG A 750 23.71 -16.45 -36.78
CA ARG A 750 23.02 -15.39 -37.55
C ARG A 750 22.06 -14.57 -36.69
N ALA A 751 21.77 -14.97 -35.45
CA ALA A 751 20.80 -14.28 -34.61
C ALA A 751 21.29 -12.89 -34.18
N ARG A 752 20.34 -11.95 -34.05
CA ARG A 752 20.60 -10.56 -33.59
C ARG A 752 20.99 -10.52 -32.12
N LYS A 753 20.40 -11.40 -31.30
CA LYS A 753 20.79 -11.63 -29.90
C LYS A 753 20.79 -13.13 -29.61
N VAL A 754 21.82 -13.61 -28.92
CA VAL A 754 21.86 -14.95 -28.33
C VAL A 754 21.99 -14.79 -26.82
N ALA A 755 21.05 -15.37 -26.07
CA ALA A 755 21.06 -15.42 -24.62
C ALA A 755 21.40 -16.86 -24.20
N VAL A 756 22.45 -17.04 -23.40
CA VAL A 756 22.81 -18.36 -22.83
C VAL A 756 22.45 -18.38 -21.36
N LEU A 757 21.50 -19.23 -20.98
CA LEU A 757 21.07 -19.43 -19.59
C LEU A 757 21.78 -20.65 -18.99
N VAL A 758 22.47 -20.43 -17.86
CA VAL A 758 23.21 -21.47 -17.13
C VAL A 758 22.81 -21.38 -15.65
N MET A 759 22.24 -22.46 -15.10
CA MET A 759 21.70 -22.45 -13.74
C MET A 759 22.05 -23.73 -12.98
N GLY A 760 22.23 -23.56 -11.67
CA GLY A 760 22.46 -24.62 -10.68
C GLY A 760 23.91 -25.08 -10.56
N ARG A 761 24.29 -25.44 -9.34
CA ARG A 761 25.65 -25.88 -8.93
C ARG A 761 26.33 -26.89 -9.86
N MET A 762 25.56 -27.81 -10.45
CA MET A 762 26.09 -28.83 -11.39
C MET A 762 26.75 -28.23 -12.64
N LYS A 763 26.46 -26.97 -12.99
CA LYS A 763 27.05 -26.29 -14.15
C LYS A 763 28.37 -25.58 -13.85
N ARG A 764 28.79 -25.51 -12.58
CA ARG A 764 29.99 -24.78 -12.14
C ARG A 764 31.25 -25.21 -12.89
N ASP A 765 31.57 -26.50 -12.88
CA ASP A 765 32.85 -27.00 -13.38
C ASP A 765 32.99 -26.78 -14.90
N ILE A 766 31.90 -26.98 -15.64
CA ILE A 766 31.87 -26.72 -17.08
C ILE A 766 31.88 -25.22 -17.39
N ALA A 767 31.20 -24.38 -16.61
CA ALA A 767 31.26 -22.92 -16.76
C ALA A 767 32.68 -22.40 -16.49
N MET A 768 33.36 -22.92 -15.47
CA MET A 768 34.76 -22.61 -15.19
C MET A 768 35.71 -23.10 -16.30
N LEU A 769 35.51 -24.31 -16.83
CA LEU A 769 36.29 -24.84 -17.95
C LEU A 769 36.10 -23.99 -19.22
N VAL A 770 34.85 -23.79 -19.63
CA VAL A 770 34.46 -23.05 -20.85
C VAL A 770 34.86 -21.57 -20.79
N SER A 771 35.08 -21.00 -19.60
CA SER A 771 35.62 -19.63 -19.45
C SER A 771 37.07 -19.47 -19.91
N ARG A 772 37.87 -20.55 -19.91
CA ARG A 772 39.33 -20.55 -20.15
C ARG A 772 39.74 -21.06 -21.53
N VAL A 773 38.85 -21.81 -22.20
CA VAL A 773 39.14 -22.46 -23.48
C VAL A 773 38.91 -21.51 -24.65
N GLY A 774 39.60 -21.72 -25.76
CA GLY A 774 39.46 -20.91 -26.96
C GLY A 774 38.14 -21.18 -27.72
N HIS A 775 38.16 -20.94 -29.02
CA HIS A 775 37.10 -21.36 -29.92
C HIS A 775 37.33 -22.82 -30.34
N GLU A 776 36.72 -23.76 -29.60
CA GLU A 776 36.89 -25.21 -29.80
C GLU A 776 35.51 -25.93 -29.89
N PRO A 777 34.63 -25.59 -30.86
CA PRO A 777 33.27 -26.13 -30.95
C PRO A 777 33.22 -27.66 -31.05
N LYS A 778 34.25 -28.31 -31.62
CA LYS A 778 34.33 -29.79 -31.67
C LYS A 778 34.47 -30.44 -30.29
N LYS A 779 34.97 -29.71 -29.29
CA LYS A 779 35.20 -30.22 -27.93
C LYS A 779 34.20 -29.67 -26.92
N TRP A 780 33.79 -28.42 -27.08
CA TRP A 780 32.72 -27.77 -26.33
C TRP A 780 31.86 -26.95 -27.30
N PRO A 781 30.75 -27.49 -27.82
CA PRO A 781 29.93 -26.81 -28.84
C PRO A 781 29.49 -25.38 -28.48
N ILE A 782 29.16 -25.13 -27.20
CA ILE A 782 28.87 -23.78 -26.68
C ILE A 782 30.00 -22.77 -26.92
N SER A 783 31.26 -23.21 -27.03
CA SER A 783 32.42 -22.34 -27.23
C SER A 783 32.46 -21.69 -28.63
N GLY A 784 31.72 -22.25 -29.59
CA GLY A 784 31.54 -21.69 -30.95
C GLY A 784 30.27 -20.87 -31.15
N VAL A 785 29.49 -20.63 -30.09
CA VAL A 785 28.40 -19.64 -30.13
C VAL A 785 29.04 -18.25 -30.10
N LEU A 786 29.11 -17.63 -31.28
CA LEU A 786 29.72 -16.32 -31.54
C LEU A 786 28.92 -15.63 -32.66
N PRO A 787 27.85 -14.87 -32.32
CA PRO A 787 26.99 -14.23 -33.30
C PRO A 787 27.77 -13.25 -34.19
N THR A 788 27.67 -13.40 -35.51
CA THR A 788 28.56 -12.70 -36.47
C THR A 788 28.28 -11.19 -36.55
N SER A 789 27.01 -10.80 -36.41
CA SER A 789 26.55 -9.40 -36.40
C SER A 789 25.60 -9.10 -35.24
N GLY A 790 25.56 -9.99 -34.25
CA GLY A 790 24.63 -9.94 -33.12
C GLY A 790 25.32 -9.84 -31.78
N GLN A 791 24.55 -9.83 -30.70
CA GLN A 791 25.06 -9.78 -29.33
C GLN A 791 24.91 -11.13 -28.64
N LEU A 792 26.02 -11.69 -28.13
CA LEU A 792 25.98 -12.77 -27.14
C LEU A 792 25.86 -12.18 -25.73
N VAL A 793 24.97 -12.72 -24.90
CA VAL A 793 24.84 -12.38 -23.47
C VAL A 793 24.70 -13.66 -22.65
N TRP A 794 25.46 -13.76 -21.58
CA TRP A 794 25.42 -14.88 -20.64
C TRP A 794 24.58 -14.51 -19.42
N TYR A 795 23.71 -15.41 -19.00
CA TYR A 795 22.89 -15.33 -17.80
C TYR A 795 23.27 -16.53 -16.93
N MET A 796 23.98 -16.30 -15.83
CA MET A 796 24.44 -17.37 -14.93
C MET A 796 23.99 -17.11 -13.51
N ASP A 797 23.36 -18.09 -12.85
CA ASP A 797 23.05 -17.90 -11.43
C ASP A 797 24.33 -18.00 -10.57
N TYR A 798 24.25 -17.51 -9.33
CA TYR A 798 25.40 -17.56 -8.44
C TYR A 798 25.90 -18.99 -8.19
N GLU A 799 25.06 -20.03 -8.28
CA GLU A 799 25.51 -21.41 -8.14
C GLU A 799 26.31 -21.93 -9.35
N ALA A 800 25.93 -21.53 -10.56
CA ALA A 800 26.65 -21.87 -11.78
C ALA A 800 27.94 -21.06 -11.95
N PHE A 801 27.97 -19.81 -11.46
CA PHE A 801 29.11 -18.91 -11.65
C PHE A 801 30.10 -18.88 -10.46
N LEU A 802 29.60 -18.79 -9.22
CA LEU A 802 30.41 -18.66 -8.00
C LEU A 802 30.43 -19.93 -7.14
N GLY A 803 29.30 -20.67 -7.13
CA GLY A 803 29.07 -22.05 -6.65
C GLY A 803 29.16 -22.34 -5.16
#